data_AF-G2X1F7-F1
#
_entry.id   AF-G2X1F7-F1
#
_cell.length_a   1.000
_cell.length_b   1.000
_cell.length_c   1.000
_cell.angle_alpha   90.00
_cell.angle_beta   90.00
_cell.angle_gamma   90.00
#
_symmetry.space_group_name_H-M   'P 1'
#
loop_
_entity.id
_entity.type
_entity.pdbx_description
1 polymer ?
#
loop_
_entity_poly.entity_id
_entity_poly.type
_entity_poly.pdbx_seq_one_letter_code
_entity_poly.pdbx_strand_id
1 'polypeptide(L)'
;MSSEYSYDEQGQFFPVFILTLTGLVTLPLTYTLLFPAKDIEAKAPRIQSDFKPEHEDLIQARRDAQKRKQRRVKRALFVIVGWALMAAMVYLILHTQRTVLKLWNPYDILGLPDSATEKMIKSKYRKLSRTLHPDKVKPNPAKNETIESLNDAYVEISKAYQALTDEEVRNNYIQYGHPDGKQSFSIGIALPPWIISDGNGKYVVVLYTLLLGVLLPYLVGSWWYGTQRMSKEGVLMESANDLFRAYEDNIDTGGVITALSAGKEYDETFKGDKADSGLASIESRIATGAGLTTKDKHALEDLDNGVRRKALSLLWAYLGRVKLNDQTLNSAKYEVAPTADALNRSFSVIAQAFGHTAPIIASFSTTQHLIQAMPPKSSPLLQLPHFTSEIAQAVDGDAKTHVNVQQFMELPDAQRRSLTVGKSLLTDAQYKTAVSVAKQLPHLQVNKAFFKVTGEKFIIPSSLVTLVVKGRIIPPGSENVPEVNELDLEDVDPAEDDLEAYLGRAKAVVKGPEGKPVAVDKKPVLPPLAHAPYFARDHAPKWSVFLSDSKQGKMAVPPFHFTQFDQPIFDSDGKPTFNMQTLKAQFAAPPQAGHYTFVMHLVCDSYVGFDTQMEVTLVVEEASKAAAMAAEDEISEPDEDSLAGQMNALKGGAPPTAKPRRKQVVEESDDESGTDDDQDDDDTSATNTDTEDES
;
A
#
# COMPACT_ATOMS: atom_id res chain seq x y z
N MET A 1 24.74 -37.87 -29.73
CA MET A 1 25.01 -36.54 -30.30
C MET A 1 24.92 -35.54 -29.16
N SER A 2 26.03 -35.23 -28.49
CA SER A 2 26.10 -34.04 -27.65
C SER A 2 26.04 -32.85 -28.58
N SER A 3 24.99 -32.04 -28.50
CA SER A 3 24.93 -30.75 -29.18
C SER A 3 26.05 -29.87 -28.62
N GLU A 4 27.17 -29.78 -29.34
CA GLU A 4 28.25 -28.86 -28.98
C GLU A 4 27.73 -27.43 -29.15
N TYR A 5 27.73 -26.69 -28.04
CA TYR A 5 27.38 -25.27 -28.05
C TYR A 5 28.58 -24.45 -28.49
N SER A 6 28.37 -23.49 -29.41
CA SER A 6 29.39 -22.51 -29.78
C SER A 6 29.18 -21.21 -29.01
N TYR A 7 30.25 -20.61 -28.49
CA TYR A 7 30.20 -19.31 -27.80
C TYR A 7 30.37 -18.14 -28.79
N ASP A 8 29.96 -16.94 -28.38
CA ASP A 8 30.03 -15.75 -29.23
C ASP A 8 31.44 -15.14 -29.24
N GLU A 9 32.29 -15.64 -30.14
CA GLU A 9 33.68 -15.17 -30.30
C GLU A 9 33.77 -13.76 -30.90
N GLN A 10 32.78 -13.36 -31.68
CA GLN A 10 32.80 -12.13 -32.48
C GLN A 10 32.10 -10.96 -31.79
N GLY A 11 31.47 -11.21 -30.63
CA GLY A 11 30.76 -10.19 -29.85
C GLY A 11 29.53 -9.64 -30.55
N GLN A 12 28.81 -10.49 -31.25
CA GLN A 12 27.61 -10.11 -32.00
C GLN A 12 26.31 -10.34 -31.22
N PHE A 13 26.27 -11.41 -30.43
CA PHE A 13 25.06 -11.88 -29.76
C PHE A 13 25.04 -11.49 -28.29
N PHE A 14 26.16 -11.59 -27.56
CA PHE A 14 26.19 -11.27 -26.13
C PHE A 14 25.84 -9.80 -25.82
N PRO A 15 26.20 -8.78 -26.65
CA PRO A 15 25.83 -7.41 -26.34
C PRO A 15 24.32 -7.19 -26.44
N VAL A 16 23.66 -7.85 -27.40
CA VAL A 16 22.19 -7.81 -27.57
C VAL A 16 21.50 -8.51 -26.39
N PHE A 17 22.04 -9.64 -25.95
CA PHE A 17 21.53 -10.37 -24.79
C PHE A 17 21.66 -9.56 -23.48
N ILE A 18 22.84 -8.99 -23.21
CA ILE A 18 23.05 -8.16 -22.01
C ILE A 18 22.19 -6.89 -22.08
N LEU A 19 22.06 -6.25 -23.24
CA LEU A 19 21.22 -5.08 -23.43
C LEU A 19 19.76 -5.36 -23.12
N THR A 20 19.21 -6.48 -23.62
CA THR A 20 17.81 -6.86 -23.37
C THR A 20 17.56 -7.20 -21.91
N LEU A 21 18.44 -8.00 -21.27
CA LEU A 21 18.31 -8.36 -19.86
C LEU A 21 18.45 -7.14 -18.94
N THR A 22 19.42 -6.26 -19.23
CA THR A 22 19.61 -5.01 -18.47
C THR A 22 18.44 -4.07 -18.67
N GLY A 23 17.89 -3.98 -19.88
CA GLY A 23 16.70 -3.17 -20.19
C GLY A 23 15.46 -3.66 -19.45
N LEU A 24 15.25 -4.98 -19.37
CA LEU A 24 14.11 -5.60 -18.67
C LEU A 24 14.07 -5.23 -17.18
N VAL A 25 15.23 -5.03 -16.56
CA VAL A 25 15.33 -4.61 -15.15
C VAL A 25 15.38 -3.09 -15.00
N THR A 26 16.18 -2.40 -15.83
CA THR A 26 16.47 -0.97 -15.66
C THR A 26 15.27 -0.09 -16.03
N LEU A 27 14.53 -0.41 -17.10
CA LEU A 27 13.38 0.37 -17.57
C LEU A 27 12.19 0.40 -16.59
N PRO A 28 11.73 -0.72 -15.99
CA PRO A 28 10.70 -0.62 -14.96
C PRO A 28 11.24 0.07 -13.69
N LEU A 29 12.52 -0.13 -13.35
CA LEU A 29 13.09 0.51 -12.16
C LEU A 29 13.22 2.03 -12.32
N THR A 30 13.53 2.53 -13.52
CA THR A 30 13.52 3.97 -13.84
C THR A 30 12.12 4.54 -13.72
N TYR A 31 11.11 3.83 -14.24
CA TYR A 31 9.70 4.22 -14.08
C TYR A 31 9.37 4.41 -12.60
N THR A 32 9.69 3.45 -11.74
CA THR A 32 9.41 3.58 -10.29
C THR A 32 10.18 4.68 -9.57
N LEU A 33 11.26 5.21 -10.16
CA LEU A 33 12.07 6.29 -9.59
C LEU A 33 11.59 7.67 -10.06
N LEU A 34 11.15 7.77 -11.31
CA LEU A 34 10.67 9.01 -11.92
C LEU A 34 9.24 9.34 -11.50
N PHE A 35 8.38 8.32 -11.33
CA PHE A 35 7.02 8.54 -10.85
C PHE A 35 6.99 8.56 -9.31
N PRO A 36 6.44 9.64 -8.70
CA PRO A 36 6.49 9.84 -7.26
C PRO A 36 5.81 8.70 -6.49
N ALA A 37 6.25 8.48 -5.26
CA ALA A 37 5.68 7.49 -4.37
C ALA A 37 4.17 7.72 -4.19
N LYS A 38 3.42 6.64 -3.97
CA LYS A 38 1.97 6.69 -3.70
C LYS A 38 1.65 7.17 -2.28
N ASP A 39 2.64 7.67 -1.54
CA ASP A 39 2.50 8.06 -0.14
C ASP A 39 1.43 9.15 0.04
N ILE A 40 0.49 8.87 0.93
CA ILE A 40 -0.67 9.74 1.20
C ILE A 40 -0.20 11.11 1.71
N GLU A 41 0.78 11.11 2.62
CA GLU A 41 1.34 12.31 3.25
C GLU A 41 2.00 13.27 2.25
N ALA A 42 2.49 12.76 1.12
CA ALA A 42 3.10 13.57 0.08
C ALA A 42 2.08 14.26 -0.83
N LYS A 43 0.85 13.73 -0.89
CA LYS A 43 -0.22 14.22 -1.78
C LYS A 43 -1.30 15.05 -1.05
N ALA A 44 -1.47 14.82 0.25
CA ALA A 44 -2.48 15.50 1.04
C ALA A 44 -2.22 17.03 1.09
N PRO A 45 -3.29 17.86 1.03
CA PRO A 45 -3.14 19.31 1.19
C PRO A 45 -2.67 19.68 2.61
N ARG A 46 -2.22 20.92 2.80
CA ARG A 46 -1.76 21.41 4.12
C ARG A 46 -2.68 22.53 4.60
N ILE A 47 -2.99 22.53 5.89
CA ILE A 47 -3.65 23.65 6.57
C ILE A 47 -2.75 24.87 6.51
N GLN A 48 -3.32 26.02 6.17
CA GLN A 48 -2.57 27.28 6.06
C GLN A 48 -2.44 27.92 7.44
N SER A 49 -1.21 28.25 7.83
CA SER A 49 -0.93 28.90 9.11
C SER A 49 0.42 29.62 9.06
N ASP A 50 0.45 30.86 9.54
CA ASP A 50 1.69 31.64 9.71
C ASP A 50 2.42 31.33 11.03
N PHE A 51 1.85 30.45 11.86
CA PHE A 51 2.41 30.10 13.16
C PHE A 51 3.67 29.24 13.01
N LYS A 52 4.74 29.68 13.66
CA LYS A 52 6.02 28.97 13.75
C LYS A 52 6.30 28.63 15.21
N PRO A 53 6.49 27.34 15.55
CA PRO A 53 6.82 26.93 16.91
C PRO A 53 8.25 27.36 17.27
N GLU A 54 8.54 27.40 18.58
CA GLU A 54 9.91 27.53 19.05
C GLU A 54 10.77 26.37 18.51
N HIS A 55 12.00 26.68 18.08
CA HIS A 55 12.93 25.72 17.47
C HIS A 55 12.44 25.06 16.18
N GLU A 56 11.65 25.77 15.36
CA GLU A 56 11.20 25.32 14.04
C GLU A 56 12.34 24.68 13.21
N ASP A 57 13.53 25.29 13.20
CA ASP A 57 14.70 24.79 12.47
C ASP A 57 15.09 23.36 12.87
N LEU A 58 15.01 23.02 14.16
CA LEU A 58 15.30 21.67 14.65
C LEU A 58 14.23 20.68 14.18
N ILE A 59 12.95 21.07 14.26
CA ILE A 59 11.82 20.23 13.85
C ILE A 59 11.88 19.98 12.34
N GLN A 60 12.13 21.01 11.54
CA GLN A 60 12.31 20.90 10.09
C GLN A 60 13.53 20.04 9.74
N ALA A 61 14.67 20.23 10.41
CA ALA A 61 15.85 19.40 10.20
C ALA A 61 15.56 17.91 10.46
N ARG A 62 14.73 17.59 11.47
CA ARG A 62 14.29 16.22 11.75
C ARG A 62 13.34 15.68 10.68
N ARG A 63 12.36 16.46 10.24
CA ARG A 63 11.48 16.11 9.11
C ARG A 63 12.28 15.81 7.83
N ASP A 64 13.27 16.64 7.53
CA ASP A 64 14.15 16.48 6.36
C ASP A 64 15.07 15.28 6.47
N ALA A 65 15.67 15.04 7.65
CA ALA A 65 16.51 13.88 7.89
C ALA A 65 15.73 12.57 7.63
N GLN A 66 14.46 12.53 8.02
CA GLN A 66 13.58 11.40 7.74
C GLN A 66 13.24 11.25 6.25
N LYS A 67 12.88 12.34 5.57
CA LYS A 67 12.66 12.33 4.12
C LYS A 67 13.91 11.86 3.37
N ARG A 68 15.12 12.18 3.87
CA ARG A 68 16.39 11.68 3.32
C ARG A 68 16.57 10.18 3.52
N LYS A 69 16.20 9.61 4.68
CA LYS A 69 16.24 8.16 4.93
C LYS A 69 15.32 7.38 3.98
N GLN A 70 14.20 7.98 3.55
CA GLN A 70 13.27 7.39 2.59
C GLN A 70 13.73 7.49 1.13
N ARG A 71 14.80 8.25 0.84
CA ARG A 71 15.31 8.38 -0.53
C ARG A 71 15.83 7.04 -1.03
N ARG A 72 15.40 6.66 -2.23
CA ARG A 72 15.80 5.41 -2.91
C ARG A 72 17.20 5.51 -3.52
N VAL A 73 18.19 6.04 -2.80
CA VAL A 73 19.55 6.34 -3.31
C VAL A 73 20.22 5.09 -3.88
N LYS A 74 20.11 3.95 -3.19
CA LYS A 74 20.65 2.67 -3.67
C LYS A 74 20.03 2.24 -5.01
N ARG A 75 18.72 2.45 -5.19
CA ARG A 75 18.02 2.15 -6.45
C ARG A 75 18.43 3.13 -7.55
N ALA A 76 18.58 4.42 -7.23
CA ALA A 76 19.03 5.43 -8.18
C ALA A 76 20.43 5.11 -8.72
N LEU A 77 21.37 4.73 -7.84
CA LEU A 77 22.71 4.30 -8.25
C LEU A 77 22.65 3.06 -9.16
N PHE A 78 21.85 2.06 -8.79
CA PHE A 78 21.66 0.86 -9.61
C PHE A 78 21.11 1.17 -11.01
N VAL A 79 20.13 2.08 -11.10
CA VAL A 79 19.59 2.57 -12.37
C VAL A 79 20.66 3.27 -13.22
N ILE A 80 21.50 4.12 -12.60
CA ILE A 80 22.59 4.82 -13.31
C ILE A 80 23.57 3.81 -13.90
N VAL A 81 23.97 2.80 -13.12
CA VAL A 81 24.85 1.72 -13.58
C VAL A 81 24.20 0.93 -14.72
N GLY A 82 22.89 0.62 -14.61
CA GLY A 82 22.13 -0.04 -15.66
C GLY A 82 22.13 0.73 -16.98
N TRP A 83 21.88 2.05 -16.95
CA TRP A 83 21.94 2.89 -18.14
C TRP A 83 23.35 2.99 -18.74
N ALA A 84 24.38 3.10 -17.90
CA ALA A 84 25.77 3.11 -18.36
C ALA A 84 26.13 1.79 -19.07
N LEU A 85 25.70 0.65 -18.52
CA LEU A 85 25.88 -0.66 -19.13
C LEU A 85 25.13 -0.78 -20.46
N MET A 86 23.86 -0.35 -20.51
CA MET A 86 23.09 -0.32 -21.75
C MET A 86 23.77 0.54 -22.82
N ALA A 87 24.25 1.73 -22.45
CA ALA A 87 24.97 2.61 -23.37
C ALA A 87 26.28 1.97 -23.88
N ALA A 88 27.02 1.28 -23.01
CA ALA A 88 28.22 0.54 -23.39
C ALA A 88 27.90 -0.63 -24.34
N MET A 89 26.82 -1.37 -24.10
CA MET A 89 26.38 -2.45 -25.00
C MET A 89 25.91 -1.92 -26.35
N VAL A 90 25.18 -0.79 -26.38
CA VAL A 90 24.80 -0.12 -27.63
C VAL A 90 26.03 0.35 -28.39
N TYR A 91 26.99 0.98 -27.71
CA TYR A 91 28.27 1.36 -28.31
C TYR A 91 28.97 0.15 -28.94
N LEU A 92 29.05 -0.96 -28.21
CA LEU A 92 29.64 -2.20 -28.72
C LEU A 92 28.90 -2.72 -29.96
N ILE A 93 27.56 -2.78 -29.94
CA ILE A 93 26.75 -3.20 -31.09
C ILE A 93 26.99 -2.32 -32.32
N LEU A 94 27.17 -1.01 -32.14
CA LEU A 94 27.42 -0.08 -33.24
C LEU A 94 28.83 -0.21 -33.83
N HIS A 95 29.81 -0.70 -33.05
CA HIS A 95 31.21 -0.82 -33.48
C HIS A 95 31.62 -2.25 -33.84
N THR A 96 30.82 -3.27 -33.52
CA THR A 96 31.05 -4.65 -33.94
C THR A 96 30.66 -4.83 -35.42
N GLN A 97 31.58 -5.37 -36.23
CA GLN A 97 31.30 -5.70 -37.62
C GLN A 97 30.28 -6.85 -37.71
N ARG A 98 29.21 -6.66 -38.50
CA ARG A 98 28.22 -7.71 -38.77
C ARG A 98 28.83 -8.75 -39.70
N THR A 99 28.90 -10.00 -39.29
CA THR A 99 29.08 -11.10 -40.23
C THR A 99 27.76 -11.30 -40.96
N VAL A 100 27.76 -10.95 -42.25
CA VAL A 100 26.63 -11.28 -43.12
C VAL A 100 26.70 -12.79 -43.35
N LEU A 101 25.61 -13.51 -43.06
CA LEU A 101 25.47 -14.90 -43.48
C LEU A 101 25.58 -14.93 -45.01
N LYS A 102 26.75 -15.34 -45.52
CA LYS A 102 26.94 -15.51 -46.96
C LYS A 102 26.22 -16.79 -47.34
N LEU A 103 25.03 -16.66 -47.95
CA LEU A 103 24.30 -17.80 -48.49
C LEU A 103 25.20 -18.51 -49.51
N TRP A 104 25.34 -19.82 -49.38
CA TRP A 104 26.19 -20.60 -50.27
C TRP A 104 25.57 -20.60 -51.67
N ASN A 105 26.21 -19.92 -52.63
CA ASN A 105 25.74 -19.86 -54.02
C ASN A 105 26.83 -20.44 -54.94
N PRO A 106 26.56 -21.57 -55.63
CA PRO A 106 27.55 -22.21 -56.50
C PRO A 106 27.93 -21.36 -57.72
N TYR A 107 27.03 -20.49 -58.20
CA TYR A 107 27.31 -19.60 -59.33
C TYR A 107 28.29 -18.48 -58.93
N ASP A 108 28.09 -17.87 -57.76
CA ASP A 108 28.99 -16.86 -57.20
C ASP A 108 30.39 -17.42 -56.90
N ILE A 109 30.47 -18.66 -56.39
CA ILE A 109 31.73 -19.35 -56.11
C ILE A 109 32.52 -19.61 -57.40
N LEU A 110 31.83 -19.96 -58.50
CA LEU A 110 32.44 -20.16 -59.81
C LEU A 110 32.63 -18.86 -60.62
N GLY A 111 32.10 -17.73 -60.14
CA GLY A 111 32.11 -16.44 -60.82
C GLY A 111 31.31 -16.45 -62.12
N LEU A 112 30.14 -17.10 -62.11
CA LEU A 112 29.22 -17.24 -63.24
C LEU A 112 27.87 -16.58 -62.94
N PRO A 113 27.12 -16.11 -63.94
CA PRO A 113 25.74 -15.68 -63.73
C PRO A 113 24.83 -16.90 -63.52
N ASP A 114 23.72 -16.72 -62.81
CA ASP A 114 22.73 -17.78 -62.52
C ASP A 114 22.10 -18.41 -63.78
N SER A 115 22.20 -17.72 -64.94
CA SER A 115 21.76 -18.21 -66.25
C SER A 115 22.82 -19.03 -67.00
N ALA A 116 23.93 -19.42 -66.34
CA ALA A 116 25.03 -20.09 -67.00
C ALA A 116 24.68 -21.50 -67.49
N THR A 117 24.89 -21.76 -68.78
CA THR A 117 24.72 -23.09 -69.38
C THR A 117 25.77 -24.08 -68.88
N GLU A 118 25.44 -25.36 -68.81
CA GLU A 118 26.36 -26.44 -68.38
C GLU A 118 27.73 -26.43 -69.08
N LYS A 119 27.77 -26.06 -70.37
CA LYS A 119 29.01 -25.95 -71.14
C LYS A 119 29.93 -24.85 -70.59
N MET A 120 29.36 -23.75 -70.08
CA MET A 120 30.10 -22.66 -69.44
C MET A 120 30.57 -23.04 -68.05
N ILE A 121 29.74 -23.76 -67.28
CA ILE A 121 30.07 -24.29 -65.96
C ILE A 121 31.28 -25.25 -66.04
N LYS A 122 31.23 -26.23 -66.94
CA LYS A 122 32.33 -27.19 -67.19
C LYS A 122 33.62 -26.49 -67.64
N SER A 123 33.51 -25.49 -68.50
CA SER A 123 34.66 -24.72 -69.00
C SER A 123 35.33 -23.90 -67.90
N LYS A 124 34.54 -23.19 -67.08
CA LYS A 124 35.04 -22.39 -65.96
C LYS A 124 35.62 -23.24 -64.84
N TYR A 125 34.96 -24.33 -64.47
CA TYR A 125 35.51 -25.30 -63.51
C TYR A 125 36.87 -25.82 -63.99
N ARG A 126 36.97 -26.30 -65.24
CA ARG A 126 38.26 -26.79 -65.80
C ARG A 126 39.37 -25.73 -65.78
N LYS A 127 39.02 -24.45 -65.94
CA LYS A 127 39.98 -23.34 -65.83
C LYS A 127 40.40 -23.12 -64.38
N LEU A 128 39.43 -23.02 -63.46
CA LEU A 128 39.65 -22.80 -62.03
C LEU A 128 40.40 -23.96 -61.37
N SER A 129 40.03 -25.21 -61.64
CA SER A 129 40.70 -26.40 -61.10
C SER A 129 42.15 -26.52 -61.57
N ARG A 130 42.50 -26.00 -62.76
CA ARG A 130 43.89 -25.97 -63.24
C ARG A 130 44.72 -24.88 -62.58
N THR A 131 44.10 -23.74 -62.26
CA THR A 131 44.76 -22.60 -61.63
C THR A 131 44.85 -22.75 -60.11
N LEU A 132 43.88 -23.42 -59.50
CA LEU A 132 43.73 -23.57 -58.05
C LEU A 132 44.00 -25.00 -57.54
N HIS A 133 44.64 -25.85 -58.36
CA HIS A 133 44.97 -27.22 -57.96
C HIS A 133 45.92 -27.23 -56.76
N PRO A 134 45.70 -28.07 -55.73
CA PRO A 134 46.52 -28.10 -54.52
C PRO A 134 48.02 -28.28 -54.80
N ASP A 135 48.37 -29.06 -55.84
CA ASP A 135 49.78 -29.27 -56.23
C ASP A 135 50.44 -28.11 -57.00
N LYS A 136 49.68 -27.12 -57.47
CA LYS A 136 50.19 -26.06 -58.37
C LYS A 136 50.17 -24.67 -57.75
N VAL A 137 49.37 -24.45 -56.73
CA VAL A 137 49.28 -23.14 -56.05
C VAL A 137 50.29 -23.10 -54.91
N LYS A 138 51.04 -22.01 -54.83
CA LYS A 138 51.88 -21.71 -53.66
C LYS A 138 51.24 -20.54 -52.89
N PRO A 139 51.22 -20.60 -51.55
CA PRO A 139 50.65 -19.52 -50.74
C PRO A 139 51.38 -18.21 -51.02
N ASN A 140 50.62 -17.15 -51.27
CA ASN A 140 51.18 -15.83 -51.50
C ASN A 140 51.30 -15.07 -50.16
N PRO A 141 52.52 -14.75 -49.69
CA PRO A 141 52.73 -14.05 -48.42
C PRO A 141 52.07 -12.67 -48.36
N ALA A 142 51.82 -12.03 -49.51
CA ALA A 142 51.19 -10.71 -49.59
C ALA A 142 49.66 -10.74 -49.40
N LYS A 143 49.03 -11.91 -49.39
CA LYS A 143 47.57 -12.08 -49.30
C LYS A 143 47.10 -12.82 -48.05
N ASN A 144 48.00 -13.14 -47.12
CA ASN A 144 47.70 -13.99 -45.94
C ASN A 144 47.00 -15.32 -46.29
N GLU A 145 47.30 -15.88 -47.48
CA GLU A 145 46.74 -17.17 -47.92
C GLU A 145 47.56 -18.31 -47.30
N THR A 146 46.93 -19.15 -46.48
CA THR A 146 47.53 -20.39 -45.95
C THR A 146 47.32 -21.56 -46.92
N ILE A 147 48.12 -22.61 -46.81
CA ILE A 147 47.95 -23.85 -47.60
C ILE A 147 46.55 -24.43 -47.36
N GLU A 148 46.04 -24.34 -46.12
CA GLU A 148 44.68 -24.75 -45.75
C GLU A 148 43.61 -23.93 -46.48
N SER A 149 43.72 -22.60 -46.48
CA SER A 149 42.75 -21.73 -47.18
C SER A 149 42.68 -21.98 -48.70
N LEU A 150 43.79 -22.38 -49.32
CA LEU A 150 43.85 -22.73 -50.74
C LEU A 150 43.21 -24.09 -51.02
N ASN A 151 43.36 -25.05 -50.11
CA ASN A 151 42.69 -26.34 -50.17
C ASN A 151 41.18 -26.17 -50.01
N ASP A 152 40.75 -25.37 -49.03
CA ASP A 152 39.33 -25.10 -48.80
C ASP A 152 38.67 -24.43 -50.01
N ALA A 153 39.34 -23.43 -50.60
CA ALA A 153 38.86 -22.79 -51.83
C ALA A 153 38.73 -23.78 -53.01
N TYR A 154 39.65 -24.74 -53.14
CA TYR A 154 39.55 -25.79 -54.16
C TYR A 154 38.38 -26.74 -53.87
N VAL A 155 38.18 -27.13 -52.62
CA VAL A 155 37.05 -27.97 -52.18
C VAL A 155 35.72 -27.25 -52.44
N GLU A 156 35.60 -25.97 -52.13
CA GLU A 156 34.41 -25.16 -52.40
C GLU A 156 34.09 -25.09 -53.90
N ILE A 157 35.09 -24.90 -54.76
CA ILE A 157 34.92 -24.89 -56.21
C ILE A 157 34.47 -26.26 -56.72
N SER A 158 35.01 -27.34 -56.16
CA SER A 158 34.59 -28.71 -56.48
C SER A 158 33.14 -28.97 -56.06
N LYS A 159 32.76 -28.56 -54.85
CA LYS A 159 31.38 -28.66 -54.34
C LYS A 159 30.41 -27.81 -55.15
N ALA A 160 30.81 -26.60 -55.55
CA ALA A 160 30.02 -25.71 -56.40
C ALA A 160 29.76 -26.32 -57.79
N TYR A 161 30.79 -26.94 -58.39
CA TYR A 161 30.62 -27.67 -59.63
C TYR A 161 29.68 -28.88 -59.46
N GLN A 162 29.86 -29.68 -58.42
CA GLN A 162 29.02 -30.85 -58.12
C GLN A 162 27.55 -30.45 -57.91
N ALA A 163 27.27 -29.38 -57.16
CA ALA A 163 25.90 -28.88 -56.95
C ALA A 163 25.18 -28.45 -58.23
N LEU A 164 25.93 -28.13 -59.29
CA LEU A 164 25.38 -27.70 -60.57
C LEU A 164 25.35 -28.82 -61.63
N THR A 165 26.12 -29.88 -61.46
CA THR A 165 26.23 -30.95 -62.48
C THR A 165 25.74 -32.32 -62.04
N ASP A 166 25.71 -32.60 -60.73
CA ASP A 166 25.27 -33.87 -60.17
C ASP A 166 23.81 -33.77 -59.72
N GLU A 167 22.93 -34.65 -60.20
CA GLU A 167 21.50 -34.59 -59.91
C GLU A 167 21.18 -34.75 -58.42
N GLU A 168 21.93 -35.58 -57.68
CA GLU A 168 21.69 -35.84 -56.26
C GLU A 168 22.12 -34.64 -55.40
N VAL A 169 23.34 -34.13 -55.66
CA VAL A 169 23.88 -32.94 -54.96
C VAL A 169 23.09 -31.69 -55.32
N ARG A 170 22.60 -31.58 -56.57
CA ARG A 170 21.72 -30.49 -57.01
C ARG A 170 20.37 -30.53 -56.31
N ASN A 171 19.77 -31.71 -56.15
CA ASN A 171 18.53 -31.86 -55.39
C ASN A 171 18.73 -31.49 -53.92
N ASN A 172 19.86 -31.87 -53.31
CA ASN A 172 20.22 -31.44 -51.95
C ASN A 172 20.36 -29.91 -51.85
N TYR A 173 21.02 -29.28 -52.81
CA TYR A 173 21.13 -27.82 -52.88
C TYR A 173 19.77 -27.13 -53.06
N ILE A 174 18.89 -27.66 -53.92
CA ILE A 174 17.55 -27.10 -54.14
C ILE A 174 16.68 -27.24 -52.87
N GLN A 175 16.77 -28.38 -52.18
CA GLN A 175 15.92 -28.68 -51.03
C GLN A 175 16.42 -28.03 -49.72
N TYR A 176 17.75 -27.93 -49.54
CA TYR A 176 18.36 -27.50 -48.28
C TYR A 176 19.26 -26.25 -48.40
N GLY A 177 19.48 -25.73 -49.62
CA GLY A 177 20.33 -24.56 -49.87
C GLY A 177 21.84 -24.82 -49.81
N HIS A 178 22.27 -26.09 -49.69
CA HIS A 178 23.68 -26.50 -49.61
C HIS A 178 23.92 -27.89 -50.25
N PRO A 179 25.08 -28.14 -50.91
CA PRO A 179 25.37 -29.41 -51.61
C PRO A 179 25.38 -30.63 -50.69
N ASP A 180 25.82 -30.44 -49.45
CA ASP A 180 25.96 -31.51 -48.44
C ASP A 180 24.60 -31.90 -47.79
N GLY A 181 23.47 -31.32 -48.23
CA GLY A 181 22.14 -31.63 -47.72
C GLY A 181 21.78 -30.88 -46.43
N LYS A 182 20.96 -31.50 -45.57
CA LYS A 182 20.48 -30.89 -44.31
C LYS A 182 21.66 -30.58 -43.39
N GLN A 183 22.01 -29.30 -43.26
CA GLN A 183 23.06 -28.86 -42.34
C GLN A 183 22.63 -29.08 -40.88
N SER A 184 23.58 -29.48 -40.04
CA SER A 184 23.36 -29.58 -38.59
C SER A 184 23.08 -28.19 -38.02
N PHE A 185 22.01 -28.08 -37.21
CA PHE A 185 21.70 -26.84 -36.51
C PHE A 185 22.76 -26.58 -35.44
N SER A 186 23.59 -25.55 -35.62
CA SER A 186 24.54 -25.10 -34.60
C SER A 186 23.82 -24.20 -33.60
N ILE A 187 23.75 -24.61 -32.34
CA ILE A 187 23.17 -23.80 -31.26
C ILE A 187 24.29 -22.94 -30.66
N GLY A 188 24.24 -21.65 -30.92
CA GLY A 188 25.15 -20.68 -30.30
C GLY A 188 24.63 -20.17 -28.95
N ILE A 189 25.51 -20.01 -27.98
CA ILE A 189 25.24 -19.34 -26.71
C ILE A 189 25.75 -17.90 -26.81
N ALA A 190 24.89 -16.93 -26.49
CA ALA A 190 25.19 -15.50 -26.46
C ALA A 190 26.04 -15.08 -25.24
N LEU A 191 27.04 -15.89 -24.88
CA LEU A 191 28.01 -15.62 -23.83
C LEU A 191 29.41 -15.51 -24.46
N PRO A 192 30.25 -14.59 -23.99
CA PRO A 192 31.63 -14.49 -24.46
C PRO A 192 32.45 -15.75 -24.15
N PRO A 193 33.34 -16.20 -25.04
CA PRO A 193 34.16 -17.40 -24.85
C PRO A 193 35.19 -17.23 -23.72
N TRP A 194 35.62 -16.00 -23.40
CA TRP A 194 36.64 -15.74 -22.38
C TRP A 194 36.23 -16.16 -20.96
N ILE A 195 34.93 -16.36 -20.71
CA ILE A 195 34.39 -16.86 -19.44
C ILE A 195 34.80 -18.34 -19.23
N ILE A 196 34.94 -19.10 -20.32
CA ILE A 196 35.09 -20.57 -20.30
C ILE A 196 36.43 -21.02 -20.91
N SER A 197 37.12 -20.14 -21.62
CA SER A 197 38.47 -20.39 -22.18
C SER A 197 39.47 -20.85 -21.12
N ASP A 198 40.45 -21.64 -21.54
CA ASP A 198 41.46 -22.27 -20.69
C ASP A 198 42.12 -21.28 -19.71
N GLY A 199 41.95 -21.53 -18.41
CA GLY A 199 42.47 -20.73 -17.31
C GLY A 199 41.41 -19.90 -16.56
N ASN A 200 40.47 -19.27 -17.27
CA ASN A 200 39.48 -18.38 -16.65
C ASN A 200 38.31 -19.12 -15.99
N GLY A 201 37.93 -20.28 -16.53
CA GLY A 201 36.83 -21.08 -15.97
C GLY A 201 37.01 -21.42 -14.49
N LYS A 202 38.26 -21.63 -14.02
CA LYS A 202 38.55 -21.88 -12.61
C LYS A 202 38.19 -20.68 -11.72
N TYR A 203 38.50 -19.47 -12.16
CA TYR A 203 38.14 -18.25 -11.43
C TYR A 203 36.63 -18.02 -11.41
N VAL A 204 35.94 -18.32 -12.52
CA VAL A 204 34.47 -18.21 -12.59
C VAL A 204 33.81 -19.20 -11.64
N VAL A 205 34.29 -20.44 -11.56
CA VAL A 205 33.78 -21.45 -10.61
C VAL A 205 34.05 -21.04 -9.15
N VAL A 206 35.24 -20.52 -8.85
CA VAL A 206 35.56 -20.00 -7.49
C VAL A 206 34.67 -18.80 -7.15
N LEU A 207 34.46 -17.87 -8.07
CA LEU A 207 33.57 -16.73 -7.87
C LEU A 207 32.13 -17.19 -7.64
N TYR A 208 31.64 -18.12 -8.45
CA TYR A 208 30.29 -18.68 -8.33
C TYR A 208 30.09 -19.40 -7.00
N THR A 209 31.07 -20.22 -6.58
CA THR A 209 31.02 -20.92 -5.29
C THR A 209 31.09 -19.96 -4.10
N LEU A 210 31.85 -18.87 -4.16
CA LEU A 210 31.81 -17.83 -3.13
C LEU A 210 30.49 -17.05 -3.13
N LEU A 211 29.97 -16.73 -4.31
CA LEU A 211 28.71 -16.00 -4.45
C LEU A 211 27.54 -16.83 -3.88
N LEU A 212 27.44 -18.11 -4.27
CA LEU A 212 26.33 -18.96 -3.84
C LEU A 212 26.59 -19.58 -2.45
N GLY A 213 27.81 -19.98 -2.12
CA GLY A 213 28.13 -20.65 -0.86
C GLY A 213 28.35 -19.71 0.32
N VAL A 214 28.72 -18.45 0.09
CA VAL A 214 29.00 -17.48 1.17
C VAL A 214 28.08 -16.27 1.06
N LEU A 215 28.11 -15.56 -0.06
CA LEU A 215 27.39 -14.29 -0.18
C LEU A 215 25.88 -14.49 -0.09
N LEU A 216 25.33 -15.49 -0.79
CA LEU A 216 23.89 -15.78 -0.77
C LEU A 216 23.41 -16.16 0.65
N PRO A 217 24.00 -17.15 1.36
CA PRO A 217 23.65 -17.45 2.75
C PRO A 217 23.82 -16.24 3.68
N TYR A 218 24.87 -15.45 3.52
CA TYR A 218 25.06 -14.24 4.33
C TYR A 218 23.98 -13.18 4.07
N LEU A 219 23.64 -12.92 2.81
CA LEU A 219 22.61 -11.95 2.44
C LEU A 219 21.22 -12.41 2.89
N VAL A 220 20.89 -13.68 2.65
CA VAL A 220 19.63 -14.29 3.08
C VAL A 220 19.55 -14.29 4.60
N GLY A 221 20.60 -14.70 5.31
CA GLY A 221 20.66 -14.67 6.77
C GLY A 221 20.52 -13.25 7.32
N SER A 222 21.28 -12.28 6.79
CA SER A 222 21.21 -10.88 7.22
C SER A 222 19.83 -10.26 6.98
N TRP A 223 19.19 -10.58 5.85
CA TRP A 223 17.83 -10.15 5.55
C TRP A 223 16.80 -10.85 6.46
N TRP A 224 16.93 -12.15 6.67
CA TRP A 224 16.04 -12.96 7.50
C TRP A 224 16.07 -12.49 8.95
N TYR A 225 17.24 -12.47 9.60
CA TYR A 225 17.38 -11.96 10.98
C TYR A 225 17.03 -10.47 11.08
N GLY A 226 17.34 -9.70 10.05
CA GLY A 226 16.98 -8.29 9.95
C GLY A 226 15.48 -8.02 9.85
N THR A 227 14.72 -8.96 9.28
CA THR A 227 13.26 -8.91 9.18
C THR A 227 12.60 -9.50 10.42
N GLN A 228 13.13 -10.61 10.94
CA GLN A 228 12.62 -11.30 12.14
C GLN A 228 12.69 -10.42 13.41
N ARG A 229 13.67 -9.51 13.49
CA ARG A 229 13.79 -8.55 14.60
C ARG A 229 12.75 -7.42 14.56
N MET A 230 12.04 -7.23 13.45
CA MET A 230 11.04 -6.17 13.29
C MET A 230 9.63 -6.76 13.38
N SER A 231 8.72 -6.09 14.08
CA SER A 231 7.29 -6.42 14.06
C SER A 231 6.63 -5.91 12.78
N LYS A 232 5.40 -6.37 12.52
CA LYS A 232 4.58 -5.92 11.39
C LYS A 232 4.29 -4.41 11.44
N GLU A 233 4.23 -3.84 12.64
CA GLU A 233 3.99 -2.43 12.92
C GLU A 233 5.25 -1.57 12.73
N GLY A 234 6.41 -2.19 12.46
CA GLY A 234 7.66 -1.50 12.14
C GLY A 234 8.47 -1.08 13.36
N VAL A 235 8.27 -1.73 14.50
CA VAL A 235 9.07 -1.56 15.74
C VAL A 235 9.92 -2.81 16.00
N LEU A 236 10.90 -2.72 16.89
CA LEU A 236 11.69 -3.89 17.29
C LEU A 236 10.80 -4.90 18.04
N MET A 237 11.01 -6.20 17.80
CA MET A 237 10.27 -7.27 18.47
C MET A 237 10.48 -7.24 20.00
N GLU A 238 11.68 -6.87 20.46
CA GLU A 238 11.97 -6.65 21.87
C GLU A 238 11.13 -5.52 22.47
N SER A 239 10.97 -4.39 21.74
CA SER A 239 10.09 -3.30 22.16
C SER A 239 8.64 -3.74 22.27
N ALA A 240 8.15 -4.52 21.32
CA ALA A 240 6.79 -5.07 21.37
C ALA A 240 6.58 -5.98 22.59
N ASN A 241 7.58 -6.80 22.94
CA ASN A 241 7.55 -7.64 24.14
C ASN A 241 7.55 -6.82 25.44
N ASP A 242 8.35 -5.75 25.50
CA ASP A 242 8.39 -4.87 26.67
C ASP A 242 7.07 -4.07 26.82
N LEU A 243 6.46 -3.64 25.70
CA LEU A 243 5.13 -3.04 25.69
C LEU A 243 4.05 -4.02 26.14
N PHE A 244 4.12 -5.28 25.71
CA PHE A 244 3.21 -6.33 26.13
C PHE A 244 3.28 -6.57 27.65
N ARG A 245 4.49 -6.56 28.22
CA ARG A 245 4.68 -6.67 29.69
C ARG A 245 4.18 -5.46 30.46
N ALA A 246 4.18 -4.28 29.85
CA ALA A 246 3.70 -3.05 30.44
C ALA A 246 2.19 -2.82 30.27
N TYR A 247 1.48 -3.71 29.57
CA TYR A 247 0.04 -3.62 29.39
C TYR A 247 -0.71 -3.92 30.68
N GLU A 248 -1.74 -3.12 30.96
CA GLU A 248 -2.70 -3.34 32.05
C GLU A 248 -4.12 -3.11 31.52
N ASP A 249 -5.10 -3.88 32.04
CA ASP A 249 -6.50 -3.85 31.55
C ASP A 249 -7.19 -2.48 31.74
N ASN A 250 -6.73 -1.67 32.69
CA ASN A 250 -7.27 -0.34 33.02
C ASN A 250 -6.23 0.77 32.88
N ILE A 251 -5.23 0.57 32.01
CA ILE A 251 -4.18 1.58 31.77
C ILE A 251 -4.79 2.86 31.20
N ASP A 252 -4.41 4.00 31.78
CA ASP A 252 -4.81 5.33 31.32
C ASP A 252 -3.76 5.93 30.38
N THR A 253 -4.07 7.05 29.72
CA THR A 253 -3.18 7.71 28.74
C THR A 253 -1.78 7.97 29.31
N GLY A 254 -1.66 8.38 30.59
CA GLY A 254 -0.37 8.57 31.26
C GLY A 254 0.40 7.26 31.47
N GLY A 255 -0.32 6.18 31.81
CA GLY A 255 0.23 4.82 31.86
C GLY A 255 0.74 4.35 30.50
N VAL A 256 -0.01 4.59 29.41
CA VAL A 256 0.44 4.25 28.05
C VAL A 256 1.72 5.01 27.71
N ILE A 257 1.78 6.33 27.94
CA ILE A 257 3.00 7.14 27.73
C ILE A 257 4.21 6.56 28.50
N THR A 258 3.98 6.11 29.72
CA THR A 258 5.01 5.46 30.55
C THR A 258 5.44 4.11 29.95
N ALA A 259 4.50 3.31 29.43
CA ALA A 259 4.80 2.06 28.73
C ALA A 259 5.62 2.31 27.46
N LEU A 260 5.29 3.35 26.68
CA LEU A 260 6.00 3.71 25.45
C LEU A 260 7.48 4.05 25.70
N SER A 261 7.86 4.49 26.90
CA SER A 261 9.27 4.73 27.22
C SER A 261 10.14 3.46 27.22
N ALA A 262 9.53 2.27 27.32
CA ALA A 262 10.25 0.99 27.39
C ALA A 262 10.83 0.53 26.03
N GLY A 263 10.54 1.22 24.92
CA GLY A 263 11.01 0.83 23.59
C GLY A 263 12.55 0.84 23.44
N LYS A 264 13.09 -0.20 22.82
CA LYS A 264 14.52 -0.39 22.54
C LYS A 264 15.07 0.54 21.46
N GLU A 265 14.22 1.19 20.69
CA GLU A 265 14.59 2.23 19.72
C GLU A 265 15.32 3.40 20.40
N TYR A 266 15.03 3.66 21.68
CA TYR A 266 15.72 4.69 22.45
C TYR A 266 17.17 4.33 22.78
N ASP A 267 17.51 3.03 22.86
CA ASP A 267 18.89 2.58 23.10
C ASP A 267 19.81 3.00 21.94
N GLU A 268 19.29 3.02 20.70
CA GLU A 268 20.05 3.54 19.56
C GLU A 268 20.26 5.06 19.62
N THR A 269 19.29 5.77 20.19
CA THR A 269 19.27 7.23 20.26
C THR A 269 20.17 7.75 21.41
N PHE A 270 20.14 7.08 22.55
CA PHE A 270 20.80 7.51 23.80
C PHE A 270 21.94 6.57 24.23
N LYS A 271 22.89 6.29 23.32
CA LYS A 271 24.05 5.43 23.62
C LYS A 271 25.06 6.08 24.57
N GLY A 272 25.58 5.29 25.52
CA GLY A 272 26.66 5.68 26.43
C GLY A 272 26.27 6.87 27.31
N ASP A 273 27.19 7.83 27.47
CA ASP A 273 27.02 9.02 28.32
C ASP A 273 25.82 9.92 27.93
N LYS A 274 25.27 9.72 26.73
CA LYS A 274 24.03 10.39 26.32
C LYS A 274 22.82 9.96 27.15
N ALA A 275 22.85 8.82 27.83
CA ALA A 275 21.76 8.39 28.71
C ALA A 275 21.62 9.32 29.93
N ASP A 276 22.74 9.71 30.54
CA ASP A 276 22.73 10.47 31.80
C ASP A 276 22.92 11.98 31.58
N SER A 277 23.53 12.38 30.47
CA SER A 277 23.80 13.78 30.16
C SER A 277 22.53 14.64 30.18
N GLY A 278 22.48 15.62 31.07
CA GLY A 278 21.38 16.58 31.16
C GLY A 278 20.08 16.05 31.79
N LEU A 279 20.05 14.79 32.27
CA LEU A 279 18.85 14.17 32.83
C LEU A 279 18.28 14.96 34.02
N ALA A 280 19.12 15.29 35.01
CA ALA A 280 18.71 16.09 36.19
C ALA A 280 18.16 17.48 35.81
N SER A 281 18.69 18.09 34.75
CA SER A 281 18.18 19.38 34.26
C SER A 281 16.81 19.24 33.57
N ILE A 282 16.50 18.08 32.99
CA ILE A 282 15.18 17.83 32.39
C ILE A 282 14.19 17.58 33.52
N GLU A 283 14.51 16.68 34.45
CA GLU A 283 13.65 16.27 35.57
C GLU A 283 13.22 17.46 36.43
N SER A 284 14.18 18.32 36.80
CA SER A 284 13.89 19.55 37.55
C SER A 284 12.91 20.49 36.84
N ARG A 285 12.91 20.53 35.50
CA ARG A 285 12.02 21.40 34.72
C ARG A 285 10.65 20.80 34.45
N ILE A 286 10.59 19.49 34.22
CA ILE A 286 9.30 18.81 33.99
C ILE A 286 8.48 18.72 35.27
N ALA A 287 9.12 18.66 36.45
CA ALA A 287 8.46 18.60 37.75
C ALA A 287 7.46 19.75 37.99
N THR A 288 7.74 20.94 37.43
CA THR A 288 6.91 22.15 37.57
C THR A 288 6.14 22.52 36.30
N GLY A 289 6.53 22.04 35.11
CA GLY A 289 6.06 22.58 33.83
C GLY A 289 5.44 21.58 32.86
N ALA A 290 5.53 20.27 33.10
CA ALA A 290 5.16 19.28 32.07
C ALA A 290 3.74 18.68 32.20
N GLY A 291 2.96 19.09 33.20
CA GLY A 291 1.60 18.57 33.40
C GLY A 291 1.53 17.12 33.91
N LEU A 292 2.59 16.62 34.56
CA LEU A 292 2.58 15.28 35.16
C LEU A 292 1.58 15.20 36.33
N THR A 293 0.81 14.12 36.39
CA THR A 293 0.05 13.78 37.59
C THR A 293 0.98 13.24 38.69
N THR A 294 0.48 13.12 39.92
CA THR A 294 1.24 12.49 41.02
C THR A 294 1.63 11.05 40.69
N LYS A 295 0.71 10.29 40.05
CA LYS A 295 0.98 8.93 39.56
C LYS A 295 2.14 8.92 38.55
N ASP A 296 2.14 9.84 37.59
CA ASP A 296 3.19 9.90 36.55
C ASP A 296 4.55 10.30 37.13
N LYS A 297 4.58 11.15 38.16
CA LYS A 297 5.81 11.51 38.88
C LYS A 297 6.43 10.32 39.58
N HIS A 298 5.63 9.56 40.34
CA HIS A 298 6.11 8.33 40.97
C HIS A 298 6.59 7.31 39.94
N ALA A 299 5.84 7.10 38.87
CA ALA A 299 6.24 6.18 37.80
C ALA A 299 7.56 6.58 37.12
N LEU A 300 7.90 7.87 37.06
CA LEU A 300 9.19 8.35 36.57
C LEU A 300 10.33 8.14 37.59
N GLU A 301 10.06 8.41 38.87
CA GLU A 301 11.03 8.26 39.96
C GLU A 301 11.43 6.80 40.18
N ASP A 302 10.50 5.86 40.00
CA ASP A 302 10.69 4.42 40.17
C ASP A 302 11.53 3.77 39.03
N LEU A 303 11.95 4.54 38.01
CA LEU A 303 12.76 4.01 36.91
C LEU A 303 14.26 4.02 37.24
N ASP A 304 14.86 2.82 37.32
CA ASP A 304 16.30 2.64 37.53
C ASP A 304 17.14 2.74 36.24
N ASN A 305 16.55 2.51 35.06
CA ASN A 305 17.27 2.53 33.78
C ASN A 305 17.41 3.96 33.23
N GLY A 306 18.65 4.46 33.15
CA GLY A 306 18.96 5.81 32.65
C GLY A 306 18.42 6.13 31.25
N VAL A 307 18.46 5.18 30.31
CA VAL A 307 17.95 5.41 28.93
C VAL A 307 16.43 5.56 28.94
N ARG A 308 15.72 4.64 29.60
CA ARG A 308 14.25 4.66 29.70
C ARG A 308 13.78 5.90 30.46
N ARG A 309 14.40 6.20 31.59
CA ARG A 309 14.12 7.39 32.42
C ARG A 309 14.34 8.68 31.64
N LYS A 310 15.42 8.77 30.85
CA LYS A 310 15.66 9.90 29.96
C LYS A 310 14.64 10.00 28.83
N ALA A 311 14.29 8.88 28.19
CA ALA A 311 13.28 8.87 27.14
C ALA A 311 11.92 9.35 27.68
N LEU A 312 11.49 8.85 28.85
CA LEU A 312 10.25 9.27 29.50
C LEU A 312 10.31 10.75 29.91
N SER A 313 11.42 11.21 30.49
CA SER A 313 11.61 12.61 30.87
C SER A 313 11.53 13.55 29.67
N LEU A 314 12.15 13.18 28.54
CA LEU A 314 12.08 13.95 27.29
C LEU A 314 10.68 13.90 26.67
N LEU A 315 9.98 12.78 26.78
CA LEU A 315 8.62 12.64 26.28
C LEU A 315 7.65 13.54 27.05
N TRP A 316 7.74 13.58 28.38
CA TRP A 316 6.98 14.53 29.18
C TRP A 316 7.41 15.99 28.94
N ALA A 317 8.71 16.26 28.74
CA ALA A 317 9.16 17.59 28.35
C ALA A 317 8.58 18.01 26.99
N TYR A 318 8.43 17.08 26.05
CA TYR A 318 7.79 17.30 24.75
C TYR A 318 6.30 17.61 24.90
N LEU A 319 5.56 16.73 25.58
CA LEU A 319 4.11 16.88 25.79
C LEU A 319 3.80 18.18 26.53
N GLY A 320 4.59 18.51 27.55
CA GLY A 320 4.47 19.76 28.31
C GLY A 320 5.00 21.02 27.62
N ARG A 321 5.55 20.90 26.41
CA ARG A 321 6.21 22.00 25.68
C ARG A 321 7.27 22.72 26.53
N VAL A 322 7.96 21.99 27.40
CA VAL A 322 8.93 22.53 28.34
C VAL A 322 10.18 23.01 27.59
N LYS A 323 10.64 24.21 27.93
CA LYS A 323 11.85 24.82 27.37
C LYS A 323 13.09 24.26 28.05
N LEU A 324 13.94 23.60 27.27
CA LEU A 324 15.24 23.12 27.73
C LEU A 324 16.29 24.14 27.29
N ASN A 325 17.24 24.51 28.16
CA ASN A 325 18.28 25.49 27.84
C ASN A 325 19.45 24.90 27.03
N ASP A 326 19.23 23.77 26.36
CA ASP A 326 20.25 23.02 25.61
C ASP A 326 19.67 22.59 24.25
N GLN A 327 20.33 22.98 23.17
CA GLN A 327 19.92 22.67 21.80
C GLN A 327 19.98 21.17 21.50
N THR A 328 20.94 20.44 22.07
CA THR A 328 21.07 18.99 21.89
C THR A 328 19.90 18.25 22.54
N LEU A 329 19.50 18.66 23.75
CA LEU A 329 18.35 18.11 24.45
C LEU A 329 17.03 18.48 23.75
N ASN A 330 16.89 19.71 23.23
CA ASN A 330 15.72 20.06 22.42
C ASN A 330 15.65 19.23 21.13
N SER A 331 16.78 18.97 20.46
CA SER A 331 16.80 18.11 19.28
C SER A 331 16.38 16.67 19.60
N ALA A 332 16.81 16.14 20.75
CA ALA A 332 16.38 14.83 21.24
C ALA A 332 14.89 14.81 21.64
N LYS A 333 14.39 15.87 22.28
CA LYS A 333 12.98 16.05 22.66
C LYS A 333 12.03 15.92 21.46
N TYR A 334 12.40 16.48 20.30
CA TYR A 334 11.59 16.34 19.08
C TYR A 334 11.77 15.00 18.36
N GLU A 335 12.80 14.23 18.69
CA GLU A 335 13.04 12.89 18.14
C GLU A 335 12.26 11.79 18.89
N VAL A 336 12.02 11.97 20.20
CA VAL A 336 11.33 10.94 20.99
C VAL A 336 9.85 10.78 20.63
N ALA A 337 9.13 11.86 20.32
CA ALA A 337 7.69 11.79 20.07
C ALA A 337 7.31 10.95 18.83
N PRO A 338 7.97 11.08 17.67
CA PRO A 338 7.69 10.19 16.55
C PRO A 338 8.07 8.72 16.76
N THR A 339 9.03 8.45 17.65
CA THR A 339 9.37 7.07 18.07
C THR A 339 8.28 6.53 19.00
N ALA A 340 7.79 7.34 19.95
CA ALA A 340 6.66 7.00 20.79
C ALA A 340 5.37 6.74 19.97
N ASP A 341 5.09 7.53 18.93
CA ASP A 341 3.96 7.26 18.02
C ASP A 341 4.09 5.89 17.32
N ALA A 342 5.29 5.54 16.85
CA ALA A 342 5.53 4.24 16.24
C ALA A 342 5.33 3.09 17.25
N LEU A 343 5.80 3.25 18.48
CA LEU A 343 5.59 2.31 19.57
C LEU A 343 4.10 2.18 19.95
N ASN A 344 3.36 3.29 19.94
CA ASN A 344 1.94 3.29 20.27
C ASN A 344 1.10 2.52 19.25
N ARG A 345 1.53 2.46 17.98
CA ARG A 345 0.88 1.59 16.97
C ARG A 345 0.99 0.12 17.36
N SER A 346 2.15 -0.31 17.87
CA SER A 346 2.34 -1.66 18.40
C SER A 346 1.52 -1.89 19.68
N PHE A 347 1.53 -0.94 20.61
CA PHE A 347 0.70 -0.99 21.81
C PHE A 347 -0.80 -1.08 21.49
N SER A 348 -1.28 -0.34 20.50
CA SER A 348 -2.68 -0.37 20.07
C SER A 348 -3.10 -1.76 19.57
N VAL A 349 -2.24 -2.43 18.80
CA VAL A 349 -2.50 -3.81 18.35
C VAL A 349 -2.55 -4.78 19.53
N ILE A 350 -1.64 -4.63 20.50
CA ILE A 350 -1.67 -5.42 21.75
C ILE A 350 -2.98 -5.19 22.51
N ALA A 351 -3.37 -3.93 22.72
CA ALA A 351 -4.60 -3.57 23.42
C ALA A 351 -5.85 -4.12 22.71
N GLN A 352 -5.89 -4.07 21.37
CA GLN A 352 -6.97 -4.64 20.57
C GLN A 352 -7.02 -6.17 20.67
N ALA A 353 -5.88 -6.86 20.77
CA ALA A 353 -5.83 -8.30 20.95
C ALA A 353 -6.40 -8.74 22.31
N PHE A 354 -6.16 -7.97 23.38
CA PHE A 354 -6.79 -8.21 24.68
C PHE A 354 -8.27 -7.81 24.72
N GLY A 355 -8.66 -6.80 23.93
CA GLY A 355 -10.05 -6.43 23.72
C GLY A 355 -10.69 -5.58 24.82
N HIS A 356 -9.94 -5.13 25.83
CA HIS A 356 -10.46 -4.18 26.82
C HIS A 356 -10.61 -2.78 26.20
N THR A 357 -11.75 -2.12 26.44
CA THR A 357 -12.05 -0.83 25.81
C THR A 357 -11.18 0.31 26.35
N ALA A 358 -10.87 0.34 27.65
CA ALA A 358 -10.10 1.43 28.25
C ALA A 358 -8.67 1.57 27.67
N PRO A 359 -7.87 0.50 27.54
CA PRO A 359 -6.53 0.58 26.94
C PRO A 359 -6.56 0.97 25.46
N ILE A 360 -7.59 0.55 24.71
CA ILE A 360 -7.76 0.92 23.30
C ILE A 360 -8.01 2.43 23.18
N ILE A 361 -8.93 2.97 23.97
CA ILE A 361 -9.21 4.42 24.00
C ILE A 361 -7.98 5.19 24.49
N ALA A 362 -7.30 4.72 25.54
CA ALA A 362 -6.08 5.33 26.05
C ALA A 362 -4.97 5.37 24.98
N SER A 363 -4.83 4.32 24.17
CA SER A 363 -3.89 4.29 23.05
C SER A 363 -4.25 5.31 21.97
N PHE A 364 -5.51 5.39 21.54
CA PHE A 364 -5.93 6.42 20.58
C PHE A 364 -5.71 7.84 21.11
N SER A 365 -6.09 8.07 22.38
CA SER A 365 -5.87 9.34 23.06
C SER A 365 -4.37 9.67 23.12
N THR A 366 -3.51 8.69 23.39
CA THR A 366 -2.05 8.89 23.40
C THR A 366 -1.54 9.37 22.04
N THR A 367 -2.04 8.82 20.93
CA THR A 367 -1.70 9.30 19.58
C THR A 367 -2.07 10.77 19.39
N GLN A 368 -3.27 11.18 19.79
CA GLN A 368 -3.72 12.58 19.68
C GLN A 368 -2.79 13.52 20.47
N HIS A 369 -2.43 13.14 21.71
CA HIS A 369 -1.57 13.93 22.59
C HIS A 369 -0.12 14.01 22.07
N LEU A 370 0.39 12.93 21.48
CA LEU A 370 1.71 12.90 20.83
C LEU A 370 1.75 13.78 19.58
N ILE A 371 0.72 13.73 18.73
CA ILE A 371 0.66 14.55 17.51
C ILE A 371 0.49 16.03 17.85
N GLN A 372 -0.37 16.36 18.81
CA GLN A 372 -0.66 17.74 19.20
C GLN A 372 0.32 18.32 20.22
N ALA A 373 1.30 17.52 20.68
CA ALA A 373 2.29 17.88 21.69
C ALA A 373 1.64 18.52 22.92
N MET A 374 0.77 17.78 23.59
CA MET A 374 0.04 18.25 24.77
C MET A 374 -0.03 17.18 25.87
N PRO A 375 0.03 17.53 27.17
CA PRO A 375 -0.07 16.55 28.24
C PRO A 375 -1.47 15.93 28.31
N PRO A 376 -1.60 14.66 28.72
CA PRO A 376 -2.90 14.07 29.03
C PRO A 376 -3.71 14.95 29.98
N LYS A 377 -5.03 15.00 29.79
CA LYS A 377 -5.98 15.78 30.61
C LYS A 377 -5.77 17.31 30.57
N SER A 378 -4.87 17.82 29.72
CA SER A 378 -4.74 19.27 29.50
C SER A 378 -5.87 19.80 28.61
N SER A 379 -6.06 21.13 28.63
CA SER A 379 -7.11 21.76 27.82
C SER A 379 -6.91 21.49 26.32
N PRO A 380 -7.93 21.01 25.59
CA PRO A 380 -7.86 20.80 24.14
C PRO A 380 -7.58 22.08 23.35
N LEU A 381 -7.75 23.27 23.94
CA LEU A 381 -7.45 24.55 23.30
C LEU A 381 -5.95 24.73 23.01
N LEU A 382 -5.07 23.97 23.67
CA LEU A 382 -3.62 23.99 23.42
C LEU A 382 -3.24 23.55 21.99
N GLN A 383 -4.15 22.92 21.25
CA GLN A 383 -3.98 22.56 19.84
C GLN A 383 -3.96 23.81 18.94
N LEU A 384 -4.59 24.91 19.36
CA LEU A 384 -4.61 26.16 18.60
C LEU A 384 -3.25 26.87 18.67
N PRO A 385 -2.80 27.53 17.58
CA PRO A 385 -1.54 28.26 17.60
C PRO A 385 -1.59 29.41 18.62
N HIS A 386 -0.45 29.70 19.23
CA HIS A 386 -0.29 30.70 20.30
C HIS A 386 -1.01 30.44 21.63
N PHE A 387 -1.86 29.42 21.75
CA PHE A 387 -2.49 29.09 23.02
C PHE A 387 -1.48 28.48 24.00
N THR A 388 -1.44 29.06 25.20
CA THR A 388 -0.66 28.58 26.36
C THR A 388 -1.61 28.08 27.44
N SER A 389 -1.07 27.39 28.45
CA SER A 389 -1.86 26.91 29.59
C SER A 389 -2.57 28.05 30.33
N GLU A 390 -1.94 29.23 30.42
CA GLU A 390 -2.54 30.43 31.04
C GLU A 390 -3.75 30.93 30.24
N ILE A 391 -3.66 30.95 28.90
CA ILE A 391 -4.75 31.37 28.02
C ILE A 391 -5.91 30.36 28.10
N ALA A 392 -5.60 29.07 28.09
CA ALA A 392 -6.61 28.02 28.23
C ALA A 392 -7.34 28.12 29.57
N GLN A 393 -6.62 28.35 30.67
CA GLN A 393 -7.22 28.58 31.99
C GLN A 393 -8.10 29.85 32.04
N ALA A 394 -7.70 30.91 31.35
CA ALA A 394 -8.52 32.12 31.25
C ALA A 394 -9.85 31.89 30.51
N VAL A 395 -9.88 30.96 29.55
CA VAL A 395 -11.10 30.55 28.84
C VAL A 395 -11.95 29.60 29.70
N ASP A 396 -11.31 28.63 30.35
CA ASP A 396 -12.01 27.66 31.21
C ASP A 396 -12.62 28.33 32.46
N GLY A 397 -11.97 29.36 32.99
CA GLY A 397 -12.41 30.04 34.22
C GLY A 397 -12.49 29.07 35.40
N ASP A 398 -13.64 29.04 36.07
CA ASP A 398 -13.92 28.13 37.20
C ASP A 398 -14.57 26.80 36.75
N ALA A 399 -14.61 26.51 35.45
CA ALA A 399 -15.23 25.30 34.95
C ALA A 399 -14.50 24.04 35.43
N LYS A 400 -15.25 23.03 35.84
CA LYS A 400 -14.71 21.72 36.24
C LYS A 400 -14.17 20.90 35.07
N THR A 401 -14.57 21.24 33.84
CA THR A 401 -14.23 20.54 32.61
C THR A 401 -13.69 21.55 31.61
N HIS A 402 -12.59 21.19 30.93
CA HIS A 402 -11.99 22.04 29.92
C HIS A 402 -12.92 22.27 28.73
N VAL A 403 -12.94 23.49 28.23
CA VAL A 403 -13.66 23.87 27.01
C VAL A 403 -12.91 23.30 25.80
N ASN A 404 -13.61 22.63 24.89
CA ASN A 404 -13.01 22.14 23.65
C ASN A 404 -13.03 23.20 22.54
N VAL A 405 -12.36 22.93 21.41
CA VAL A 405 -12.25 23.89 20.31
C VAL A 405 -13.62 24.24 19.71
N GLN A 406 -14.53 23.27 19.64
CA GLN A 406 -15.89 23.46 19.13
C GLN A 406 -16.67 24.45 20.00
N GLN A 407 -16.76 24.18 21.31
CA GLN A 407 -17.43 25.02 22.30
C GLN A 407 -16.83 26.41 22.36
N PHE A 408 -15.50 26.53 22.27
CA PHE A 408 -14.84 27.84 22.22
C PHE A 408 -15.28 28.61 20.97
N MET A 409 -15.33 27.96 19.80
CA MET A 409 -15.68 28.61 18.53
C MET A 409 -17.18 28.92 18.37
N GLU A 410 -18.05 28.27 19.16
CA GLU A 410 -19.48 28.59 19.27
C GLU A 410 -19.73 29.90 20.03
N LEU A 411 -18.80 30.34 20.89
CA LEU A 411 -18.93 31.62 21.58
C LEU A 411 -18.90 32.80 20.58
N PRO A 412 -19.70 33.85 20.80
CA PRO A 412 -19.63 35.07 20.02
C PRO A 412 -18.20 35.63 19.96
N ASP A 413 -17.77 36.15 18.80
CA ASP A 413 -16.39 36.62 18.60
C ASP A 413 -15.97 37.68 19.64
N ALA A 414 -16.89 38.57 20.03
CA ALA A 414 -16.66 39.56 21.08
C ALA A 414 -16.33 38.91 22.44
N GLN A 415 -17.03 37.83 22.80
CA GLN A 415 -16.80 37.11 24.05
C GLN A 415 -15.47 36.36 24.00
N ARG A 416 -15.18 35.64 22.91
CA ARG A 416 -13.89 34.97 22.72
C ARG A 416 -12.71 35.93 22.86
N ARG A 417 -12.79 37.09 22.20
CA ARG A 417 -11.78 38.15 22.31
C ARG A 417 -11.64 38.65 23.74
N SER A 418 -12.75 38.86 24.46
CA SER A 418 -12.69 39.34 25.85
C SER A 418 -11.98 38.38 26.80
N LEU A 419 -12.05 37.07 26.53
CA LEU A 419 -11.42 36.02 27.32
C LEU A 419 -9.94 35.80 26.97
N THR A 420 -9.57 36.03 25.70
CA THR A 420 -8.25 35.60 25.17
C THR A 420 -7.32 36.75 24.78
N VAL A 421 -7.85 37.95 24.53
CA VAL A 421 -7.07 39.11 24.04
C VAL A 421 -6.92 40.14 25.15
N GLY A 422 -5.68 40.60 25.36
CA GLY A 422 -5.33 41.58 26.41
C GLY A 422 -4.71 40.94 27.66
N LYS A 423 -4.36 41.75 28.67
CA LYS A 423 -3.73 41.31 29.94
C LYS A 423 -2.60 40.28 29.76
N SER A 424 -1.66 40.55 28.84
CA SER A 424 -0.52 39.67 28.52
C SER A 424 -0.87 38.26 28.00
N LEU A 425 -2.11 38.03 27.55
CA LEU A 425 -2.53 36.82 26.84
C LEU A 425 -2.20 36.92 25.33
N LEU A 426 -3.21 36.92 24.44
CA LEU A 426 -3.01 37.06 23.00
C LEU A 426 -3.05 38.52 22.52
N THR A 427 -2.34 38.76 21.42
CA THR A 427 -2.55 39.92 20.54
C THR A 427 -3.68 39.64 19.54
N ASP A 428 -4.26 40.70 18.95
CA ASP A 428 -5.32 40.57 17.94
C ASP A 428 -4.88 39.75 16.72
N ALA A 429 -3.62 39.91 16.28
CA ALA A 429 -3.07 39.15 15.17
C ALA A 429 -2.96 37.66 15.49
N GLN A 430 -2.44 37.31 16.67
CA GLN A 430 -2.33 35.91 17.12
C GLN A 430 -3.71 35.26 17.30
N TYR A 431 -4.69 36.00 17.83
CA TYR A 431 -6.07 35.54 17.92
C TYR A 431 -6.65 35.23 16.53
N LYS A 432 -6.47 36.12 15.55
CA LYS A 432 -6.90 35.90 14.16
C LYS A 432 -6.26 34.65 13.56
N THR A 433 -4.96 34.41 13.78
CA THR A 433 -4.29 33.19 13.33
C THR A 433 -4.89 31.94 13.99
N ALA A 434 -5.17 31.97 15.29
CA ALA A 434 -5.78 30.86 16.00
C ALA A 434 -7.19 30.53 15.50
N VAL A 435 -8.03 31.54 15.32
CA VAL A 435 -9.39 31.40 14.77
C VAL A 435 -9.34 30.91 13.32
N SER A 436 -8.40 31.41 12.51
CA SER A 436 -8.24 30.99 11.11
C SER A 436 -7.84 29.51 10.99
N VAL A 437 -6.95 29.02 11.87
CA VAL A 437 -6.60 27.59 11.91
C VAL A 437 -7.77 26.76 12.40
N ALA A 438 -8.49 27.19 13.45
CA ALA A 438 -9.66 26.48 13.96
C ALA A 438 -10.73 26.25 12.87
N LYS A 439 -10.98 27.25 12.01
CA LYS A 439 -11.92 27.17 10.88
C LYS A 439 -11.48 26.23 9.74
N GLN A 440 -10.28 25.66 9.79
CA GLN A 440 -9.76 24.71 8.80
C GLN A 440 -9.66 23.27 9.34
N LEU A 441 -9.92 23.03 10.63
CA LEU A 441 -9.76 21.71 11.23
C LEU A 441 -10.86 20.75 10.76
N PRO A 442 -10.54 19.51 10.32
CA PRO A 442 -11.51 18.58 9.78
C PRO A 442 -12.28 17.84 10.89
N HIS A 443 -13.30 18.50 11.45
CA HIS A 443 -14.16 17.90 12.47
C HIS A 443 -15.32 17.13 11.82
N LEU A 444 -15.33 15.81 11.95
CA LEU A 444 -16.37 14.93 11.40
C LEU A 444 -17.55 14.84 12.36
N GLN A 445 -18.66 15.49 12.02
CA GLN A 445 -19.90 15.39 12.77
C GLN A 445 -20.77 14.27 12.19
N VAL A 446 -21.04 13.25 13.01
CA VAL A 446 -21.91 12.12 12.63
C VAL A 446 -23.36 12.60 12.62
N ASN A 447 -24.05 12.38 11.51
CA ASN A 447 -25.46 12.69 11.34
C ASN A 447 -26.36 11.47 11.50
N LYS A 448 -25.94 10.30 11.00
CA LYS A 448 -26.67 9.04 11.13
C LYS A 448 -25.71 7.86 11.14
N ALA A 449 -25.92 6.90 12.02
CA ALA A 449 -25.23 5.62 12.02
C ALA A 449 -26.27 4.50 12.06
N PHE A 450 -26.18 3.55 11.14
CA PHE A 450 -27.14 2.46 11.04
C PHE A 450 -26.48 1.20 10.47
N PHE A 451 -27.11 0.06 10.74
CA PHE A 451 -26.69 -1.23 10.22
C PHE A 451 -27.53 -1.60 9.01
N LYS A 452 -26.91 -2.21 8.00
CA LYS A 452 -27.63 -2.83 6.88
C LYS A 452 -26.87 -4.03 6.33
N VAL A 453 -27.57 -4.89 5.61
CA VAL A 453 -26.97 -5.91 4.74
C VAL A 453 -27.30 -5.51 3.31
N THR A 454 -26.30 -5.52 2.43
CA THR A 454 -26.54 -5.13 1.03
C THR A 454 -27.40 -6.18 0.35
N GLY A 455 -28.49 -5.75 -0.29
CA GLY A 455 -29.45 -6.63 -0.96
C GLY A 455 -30.49 -7.27 -0.04
N GLU A 456 -30.39 -7.08 1.28
CA GLU A 456 -31.36 -7.62 2.25
C GLU A 456 -31.95 -6.51 3.11
N LYS A 457 -33.28 -6.56 3.30
CA LYS A 457 -34.02 -5.57 4.11
C LYS A 457 -33.81 -5.77 5.62
N PHE A 458 -33.53 -7.00 6.04
CA PHE A 458 -33.38 -7.39 7.44
C PHE A 458 -32.01 -8.01 7.67
N ILE A 459 -31.48 -7.87 8.88
CA ILE A 459 -30.20 -8.47 9.25
C ILE A 459 -30.49 -9.81 9.90
N ILE A 460 -30.08 -10.90 9.27
CA ILE A 460 -30.25 -12.26 9.80
C ILE A 460 -28.98 -12.74 10.55
N PRO A 461 -29.07 -13.79 11.38
CA PRO A 461 -27.93 -14.24 12.17
C PRO A 461 -26.78 -14.73 11.29
N SER A 462 -25.54 -14.42 11.70
CA SER A 462 -24.31 -14.77 10.96
C SER A 462 -24.19 -14.18 9.54
N SER A 463 -25.04 -13.21 9.17
CA SER A 463 -24.89 -12.45 7.91
C SER A 463 -23.72 -11.46 7.97
N LEU A 464 -23.25 -11.01 6.81
CA LEU A 464 -22.25 -9.95 6.71
C LEU A 464 -22.93 -8.58 6.81
N VAL A 465 -22.93 -7.99 8.00
CA VAL A 465 -23.54 -6.68 8.26
C VAL A 465 -22.55 -5.55 8.00
N THR A 466 -23.05 -4.47 7.40
CA THR A 466 -22.33 -3.22 7.22
C THR A 466 -22.83 -2.17 8.20
N LEU A 467 -21.95 -1.65 9.06
CA LEU A 467 -22.17 -0.39 9.76
C LEU A 467 -21.90 0.75 8.78
N VAL A 468 -22.94 1.55 8.50
CA VAL A 468 -22.86 2.76 7.68
C VAL A 468 -22.88 3.97 8.59
N VAL A 469 -21.81 4.76 8.55
CA VAL A 469 -21.69 6.03 9.27
C VAL A 469 -21.74 7.17 8.28
N LYS A 470 -22.79 7.98 8.36
CA LYS A 470 -23.01 9.20 7.58
C LYS A 470 -22.62 10.41 8.42
N GLY A 471 -21.73 11.24 7.92
CA GLY A 471 -21.31 12.45 8.61
C GLY A 471 -20.76 13.52 7.69
N ARG A 472 -20.74 14.76 8.17
CA ARG A 472 -20.21 15.91 7.43
C ARG A 472 -18.97 16.45 8.14
N ILE A 473 -17.97 16.85 7.36
CA ILE A 473 -16.82 17.56 7.90
C ILE A 473 -17.23 19.04 8.07
N ILE A 474 -17.40 19.47 9.31
CA ILE A 474 -17.82 20.83 9.67
C ILE A 474 -16.75 21.42 10.58
N PRO A 475 -15.80 22.20 10.02
CA PRO A 475 -14.77 22.86 10.81
C PRO A 475 -15.36 23.74 11.93
N PRO A 476 -14.72 23.77 13.12
CA PRO A 476 -15.15 24.64 14.22
C PRO A 476 -15.27 26.11 13.80
N GLY A 477 -16.41 26.74 14.12
CA GLY A 477 -16.69 28.12 13.75
C GLY A 477 -17.04 28.34 12.28
N SER A 478 -17.49 27.29 11.57
CA SER A 478 -18.14 27.42 10.27
C SER A 478 -19.43 28.23 10.37
N GLU A 479 -19.68 29.09 9.40
CA GLU A 479 -20.88 29.93 9.30
C GLU A 479 -21.74 29.44 8.12
N ASN A 480 -23.06 29.63 8.19
CA ASN A 480 -24.02 29.24 7.14
C ASN A 480 -23.95 27.75 6.74
N VAL A 481 -23.85 26.86 7.72
CA VAL A 481 -23.88 25.40 7.48
C VAL A 481 -25.26 25.01 6.92
N PRO A 482 -25.35 24.40 5.73
CA PRO A 482 -26.63 23.97 5.16
C PRO A 482 -27.34 22.94 6.05
N GLU A 483 -28.68 22.94 6.00
CA GLU A 483 -29.48 21.88 6.62
C GLU A 483 -29.17 20.51 5.98
N VAL A 484 -29.35 19.45 6.76
CA VAL A 484 -29.11 18.08 6.29
C VAL A 484 -30.24 17.69 5.34
N ASN A 485 -29.91 17.30 4.13
CA ASN A 485 -30.86 16.66 3.22
C ASN A 485 -31.07 15.19 3.65
N GLU A 486 -32.32 14.80 3.89
CA GLU A 486 -32.65 13.44 4.35
C GLU A 486 -32.22 12.36 3.37
N LEU A 487 -32.27 12.64 2.06
CA LEU A 487 -31.83 11.71 1.02
C LEU A 487 -30.33 11.37 1.09
N ASP A 488 -29.50 12.29 1.60
CA ASP A 488 -28.05 12.04 1.73
C ASP A 488 -27.72 11.09 2.89
N LEU A 489 -28.65 10.95 3.85
CA LEU A 489 -28.54 10.04 4.99
C LEU A 489 -28.85 8.59 4.61
N GLU A 490 -29.42 8.36 3.44
CA GLU A 490 -29.67 7.04 2.90
C GLU A 490 -28.40 6.48 2.24
N ASP A 491 -28.25 5.16 2.28
CA ASP A 491 -27.21 4.45 1.53
C ASP A 491 -27.91 3.43 0.64
N VAL A 492 -28.40 3.91 -0.50
CA VAL A 492 -29.13 3.11 -1.49
C VAL A 492 -28.19 2.04 -2.07
N ASP A 493 -28.67 0.82 -2.16
CA ASP A 493 -27.91 -0.28 -2.75
C ASP A 493 -27.74 -0.08 -4.26
N PRO A 494 -26.60 -0.49 -4.84
CA PRO A 494 -26.43 -0.48 -6.29
C PRO A 494 -27.47 -1.38 -6.96
N ALA A 495 -27.84 -1.05 -8.20
CA ALA A 495 -28.68 -1.92 -9.02
C ALA A 495 -28.03 -3.31 -9.18
N GLU A 496 -28.84 -4.37 -9.17
CA GLU A 496 -28.36 -5.76 -9.18
C GLU A 496 -27.43 -6.10 -10.37
N ASP A 497 -27.56 -5.37 -11.47
CA ASP A 497 -26.74 -5.51 -12.68
C ASP A 497 -25.39 -4.76 -12.63
N ASP A 498 -25.18 -3.86 -11.67
CA ASP A 498 -23.94 -3.09 -11.50
C ASP A 498 -22.90 -3.81 -10.63
N LEU A 499 -22.36 -4.92 -11.17
CA LEU A 499 -21.30 -5.69 -10.53
C LEU A 499 -20.05 -4.86 -10.17
N GLU A 500 -19.74 -3.79 -10.91
CA GLU A 500 -18.60 -2.92 -10.60
C GLU A 500 -18.85 -2.11 -9.31
N ALA A 501 -20.08 -1.62 -9.09
CA ALA A 501 -20.45 -0.97 -7.85
C ALA A 501 -20.44 -1.94 -6.65
N TYR A 502 -20.91 -3.18 -6.84
CA TYR A 502 -20.79 -4.24 -5.82
C TYR A 502 -19.33 -4.55 -5.46
N LEU A 503 -18.43 -4.52 -6.43
CA LEU A 503 -16.99 -4.71 -6.24
C LEU A 503 -16.28 -3.44 -5.69
N GLY A 504 -17.02 -2.38 -5.35
CA GLY A 504 -16.48 -1.14 -4.81
C GLY A 504 -15.70 -0.29 -5.83
N ARG A 505 -15.93 -0.51 -7.13
CA ARG A 505 -15.29 0.21 -8.25
C ARG A 505 -16.27 1.17 -8.94
N ALA A 506 -17.16 1.77 -8.17
CA ALA A 506 -18.18 2.68 -8.69
C ALA A 506 -17.53 3.87 -9.41
N LYS A 507 -17.93 4.10 -10.67
CA LYS A 507 -17.51 5.25 -11.48
C LYS A 507 -18.49 6.41 -11.24
N ALA A 508 -17.98 7.60 -10.93
CA ALA A 508 -18.76 8.82 -10.91
C ALA A 508 -19.09 9.25 -12.34
N VAL A 509 -20.35 9.58 -12.62
CA VAL A 509 -20.74 10.16 -13.91
C VAL A 509 -20.54 11.68 -13.85
N VAL A 510 -19.49 12.17 -14.51
CA VAL A 510 -19.18 13.60 -14.62
C VAL A 510 -19.61 14.10 -15.99
N LYS A 511 -20.21 15.30 -16.08
CA LYS A 511 -20.49 15.92 -17.38
C LYS A 511 -19.18 16.34 -18.03
N GLY A 512 -18.84 15.72 -19.16
CA GLY A 512 -17.65 16.06 -19.94
C GLY A 512 -17.75 17.45 -20.60
N PRO A 513 -16.68 17.91 -21.28
CA PRO A 513 -16.64 19.22 -21.93
C PRO A 513 -17.76 19.48 -22.95
N GLU A 514 -18.37 18.41 -23.48
CA GLU A 514 -19.50 18.44 -24.43
C GLU A 514 -20.87 18.19 -23.78
N GLY A 515 -20.97 18.16 -22.45
CA GLY A 515 -22.21 17.86 -21.72
C GLY A 515 -22.63 16.38 -21.73
N LYS A 516 -21.85 15.50 -22.36
CA LYS A 516 -22.06 14.05 -22.32
C LYS A 516 -21.62 13.49 -20.96
N PRO A 517 -22.39 12.57 -20.36
CA PRO A 517 -21.97 11.85 -19.15
C PRO A 517 -20.74 10.99 -19.44
N VAL A 518 -19.65 11.25 -18.75
CA VAL A 518 -18.41 10.47 -18.80
C VAL A 518 -18.25 9.78 -17.45
N ALA A 519 -18.14 8.45 -17.47
CA ALA A 519 -17.81 7.67 -16.28
C ALA A 519 -16.34 7.91 -15.92
N VAL A 520 -16.11 8.60 -14.81
CA VAL A 520 -14.79 8.89 -14.23
C VAL A 520 -14.68 8.11 -12.93
N ASP A 521 -13.56 7.43 -12.70
CA ASP A 521 -13.32 6.75 -11.43
C ASP A 521 -13.50 7.73 -10.26
N LYS A 522 -14.29 7.36 -9.24
CA LYS A 522 -14.34 8.13 -7.99
C LYS A 522 -12.94 8.12 -7.38
N LYS A 523 -12.21 9.23 -7.53
CA LYS A 523 -10.91 9.38 -6.90
C LYS A 523 -11.13 9.71 -5.43
N PRO A 524 -10.58 8.90 -4.51
CA PRO A 524 -10.73 9.18 -3.09
C PRO A 524 -10.05 10.50 -2.74
N VAL A 525 -10.71 11.30 -1.92
CA VAL A 525 -10.24 12.61 -1.47
C VAL A 525 -9.46 12.44 -0.19
N LEU A 526 -8.27 13.04 -0.16
CA LEU A 526 -7.44 13.08 1.03
C LEU A 526 -7.80 14.30 1.88
N PRO A 527 -7.97 14.13 3.21
CA PRO A 527 -8.05 15.26 4.11
C PRO A 527 -6.71 15.99 4.19
N PRO A 528 -6.69 17.26 4.64
CA PRO A 528 -5.44 17.95 4.87
C PRO A 528 -4.61 17.27 5.96
N LEU A 529 -3.29 17.41 5.87
CA LEU A 529 -2.37 16.97 6.92
C LEU A 529 -2.75 17.60 8.28
N ALA A 530 -2.45 16.87 9.35
CA ALA A 530 -2.66 17.37 10.71
C ALA A 530 -1.89 18.68 10.91
N HIS A 531 -2.56 19.71 11.44
CA HIS A 531 -1.88 20.91 11.93
C HIS A 531 -1.21 20.55 13.26
N ALA A 532 0.05 20.11 13.15
CA ALA A 532 0.87 19.62 14.26
C ALA A 532 2.27 20.26 14.18
N PRO A 533 2.42 21.56 14.49
CA PRO A 533 3.66 22.29 14.29
C PRO A 533 4.84 21.72 15.10
N TYR A 534 4.56 21.13 16.27
CA TYR A 534 5.58 20.56 17.16
C TYR A 534 5.99 19.12 16.81
N PHE A 535 5.21 18.40 16.00
CA PHE A 535 5.50 17.00 15.67
C PHE A 535 6.51 16.92 14.54
N ALA A 536 7.62 16.20 14.74
CA ALA A 536 8.74 16.16 13.79
C ALA A 536 8.51 15.22 12.58
N ARG A 537 7.25 14.90 12.27
CA ARG A 537 6.83 14.19 11.05
C ARG A 537 5.60 14.85 10.45
N ASP A 538 5.41 14.68 9.15
CA ASP A 538 4.12 14.92 8.52
C ASP A 538 3.19 13.76 8.94
N HIS A 539 1.92 14.03 9.24
CA HIS A 539 0.95 13.01 9.63
C HIS A 539 -0.38 13.25 8.91
N ALA A 540 -0.87 12.23 8.22
CA ALA A 540 -2.19 12.24 7.61
C ALA A 540 -3.23 11.75 8.64
N PRO A 541 -4.25 12.56 8.98
CA PRO A 541 -5.26 12.17 9.95
C PRO A 541 -6.00 10.90 9.58
N LYS A 542 -6.38 10.14 10.60
CA LYS A 542 -7.09 8.87 10.47
C LYS A 542 -8.30 8.86 11.38
N TRP A 543 -9.43 8.39 10.87
CA TRP A 543 -10.66 8.20 11.63
C TRP A 543 -10.84 6.71 11.85
N SER A 544 -10.93 6.30 13.10
CA SER A 544 -11.10 4.91 13.49
C SER A 544 -12.50 4.71 14.04
N VAL A 545 -13.27 3.80 13.46
CA VAL A 545 -14.60 3.43 13.95
C VAL A 545 -14.54 2.03 14.53
N PHE A 546 -14.95 1.86 15.78
CA PHE A 546 -15.05 0.56 16.44
C PHE A 546 -16.29 0.49 17.34
N LEU A 547 -16.72 -0.74 17.66
CA LEU A 547 -17.88 -0.97 18.52
C LEU A 547 -17.43 -1.63 19.83
N SER A 548 -18.02 -1.21 20.93
CA SER A 548 -17.81 -1.79 22.25
C SER A 548 -19.12 -2.14 22.93
N ASP A 549 -19.08 -3.14 23.80
CA ASP A 549 -20.15 -3.46 24.75
C ASP A 549 -19.89 -2.68 26.05
N SER A 550 -20.77 -1.72 26.35
CA SER A 550 -20.67 -0.89 27.55
C SER A 550 -20.87 -1.67 28.85
N LYS A 551 -21.59 -2.79 28.82
CA LYS A 551 -21.85 -3.63 30.01
C LYS A 551 -20.61 -4.44 30.39
N GLN A 552 -19.87 -4.92 29.38
CA GLN A 552 -18.68 -5.75 29.59
C GLN A 552 -17.37 -4.94 29.60
N GLY A 553 -17.38 -3.70 29.12
CA GLY A 553 -16.16 -2.90 28.96
C GLY A 553 -15.19 -3.49 27.93
N LYS A 554 -15.73 -4.26 26.97
CA LYS A 554 -14.96 -4.97 25.94
C LYS A 554 -15.32 -4.48 24.55
N MET A 555 -14.32 -4.50 23.68
CA MET A 555 -14.47 -4.31 22.25
C MET A 555 -15.27 -5.48 21.66
N ALA A 556 -16.34 -5.16 20.94
CA ALA A 556 -17.17 -6.13 20.23
C ALA A 556 -16.71 -6.28 18.77
N VAL A 557 -16.40 -5.16 18.12
CA VAL A 557 -15.93 -5.14 16.73
C VAL A 557 -14.63 -4.32 16.66
N PRO A 558 -13.58 -4.85 16.03
CA PRO A 558 -12.29 -4.18 15.95
C PRO A 558 -12.36 -2.87 15.13
N PRO A 559 -11.38 -1.96 15.29
CA PRO A 559 -11.37 -0.69 14.59
C PRO A 559 -11.18 -0.81 13.08
N PHE A 560 -12.04 -0.11 12.34
CA PHE A 560 -11.87 0.16 10.92
C PHE A 560 -11.26 1.55 10.75
N HIS A 561 -10.13 1.64 10.04
CA HIS A 561 -9.40 2.88 9.84
C HIS A 561 -9.71 3.50 8.48
N PHE A 562 -10.19 4.74 8.47
CA PHE A 562 -10.49 5.53 7.29
C PHE A 562 -9.48 6.69 7.18
N THR A 563 -8.87 6.84 6.00
CA THR A 563 -7.88 7.90 5.71
C THR A 563 -8.25 8.75 4.51
N GLN A 564 -9.38 8.43 3.87
CA GLN A 564 -9.85 9.02 2.63
C GLN A 564 -11.37 9.13 2.66
N PHE A 565 -11.90 10.03 1.85
CA PHE A 565 -13.31 10.37 1.78
C PHE A 565 -13.82 10.32 0.34
N ASP A 566 -15.12 10.09 0.18
CA ASP A 566 -15.74 9.92 -1.14
C ASP A 566 -15.95 11.24 -1.88
N GLN A 567 -16.14 12.33 -1.12
CA GLN A 567 -16.44 13.65 -1.67
C GLN A 567 -15.46 14.72 -1.17
N PRO A 568 -15.20 15.77 -1.96
CA PRO A 568 -14.33 16.88 -1.56
C PRO A 568 -14.77 17.49 -0.23
N ILE A 569 -13.82 17.65 0.70
CA ILE A 569 -14.03 18.25 2.03
C ILE A 569 -13.98 19.79 1.94
N PHE A 570 -13.05 20.29 1.13
CA PHE A 570 -12.86 21.70 0.85
C PHE A 570 -12.97 21.91 -0.67
N ASP A 571 -13.47 23.07 -1.07
CA ASP A 571 -13.45 23.51 -2.47
C ASP A 571 -12.04 24.00 -2.87
N SER A 572 -11.89 24.45 -4.13
CA SER A 572 -10.62 24.98 -4.63
C SER A 572 -10.16 26.27 -3.92
N ASP A 573 -11.09 26.99 -3.30
CA ASP A 573 -10.84 28.23 -2.57
C ASP A 573 -10.57 27.96 -1.07
N GLY A 574 -10.57 26.69 -0.65
CA GLY A 574 -10.32 26.27 0.72
C GLY A 574 -11.51 26.42 1.67
N LYS A 575 -12.72 26.65 1.16
CA LYS A 575 -13.95 26.70 1.96
C LYS A 575 -14.52 25.30 2.17
N PRO A 576 -15.12 25.01 3.33
CA PRO A 576 -15.76 23.72 3.58
C PRO A 576 -16.96 23.53 2.67
N THR A 577 -17.07 22.35 2.05
CA THR A 577 -18.18 22.00 1.15
C THR A 577 -19.40 21.47 1.89
N PHE A 578 -19.20 20.96 3.12
CA PHE A 578 -20.21 20.27 3.94
C PHE A 578 -20.84 19.04 3.27
N ASN A 579 -20.17 18.46 2.27
CA ASN A 579 -20.62 17.24 1.60
C ASN A 579 -20.81 16.09 2.60
N MET A 580 -21.87 15.30 2.40
CA MET A 580 -22.11 14.09 3.18
C MET A 580 -21.07 13.02 2.84
N GLN A 581 -20.35 12.58 3.85
CA GLN A 581 -19.38 11.50 3.76
C GLN A 581 -20.01 10.20 4.26
N THR A 582 -19.64 9.09 3.64
CA THR A 582 -20.10 7.75 4.01
C THR A 582 -18.90 6.90 4.37
N LEU A 583 -18.87 6.39 5.61
CA LEU A 583 -17.88 5.43 6.07
C LEU A 583 -18.58 4.08 6.25
N LYS A 584 -18.04 3.02 5.65
CA LYS A 584 -18.63 1.68 5.69
C LYS A 584 -17.67 0.71 6.37
N ALA A 585 -18.15 -0.02 7.36
CA ALA A 585 -17.41 -1.03 8.11
C ALA A 585 -18.19 -2.35 8.10
N GLN A 586 -17.60 -3.41 7.55
CA GLN A 586 -18.26 -4.72 7.40
C GLN A 586 -17.76 -5.71 8.44
N PHE A 587 -18.67 -6.39 9.13
CA PHE A 587 -18.36 -7.42 10.11
C PHE A 587 -19.48 -8.48 10.15
N ALA A 588 -19.21 -9.63 10.77
CA ALA A 588 -20.22 -10.69 10.90
C ALA A 588 -21.22 -10.36 12.01
N ALA A 589 -22.52 -10.49 11.70
CA ALA A 589 -23.58 -10.35 12.68
C ALA A 589 -23.53 -11.51 13.71
N PRO A 590 -23.97 -11.29 14.96
CA PRO A 590 -24.07 -12.35 15.95
C PRO A 590 -24.90 -13.55 15.46
N PRO A 591 -24.61 -14.77 15.94
CA PRO A 591 -25.29 -15.98 15.50
C PRO A 591 -26.70 -16.17 16.08
N GLN A 592 -27.09 -15.34 17.06
CA GLN A 592 -28.42 -15.40 17.68
C GLN A 592 -29.22 -14.17 17.29
N ALA A 593 -30.51 -14.36 17.00
CA ALA A 593 -31.45 -13.27 16.82
C ALA A 593 -31.59 -12.48 18.14
N GLY A 594 -31.80 -11.17 18.04
CA GLY A 594 -31.92 -10.29 19.19
C GLY A 594 -31.50 -8.85 18.92
N HIS A 595 -31.66 -8.02 19.94
CA HIS A 595 -31.24 -6.62 19.94
C HIS A 595 -29.91 -6.48 20.66
N TYR A 596 -28.87 -6.10 19.92
CA TYR A 596 -27.53 -5.87 20.43
C TYR A 596 -27.26 -4.38 20.49
N THR A 597 -27.18 -3.82 21.70
CA THR A 597 -26.80 -2.42 21.89
C THR A 597 -25.29 -2.30 22.01
N PHE A 598 -24.70 -1.52 21.13
CA PHE A 598 -23.27 -1.21 21.14
C PHE A 598 -23.06 0.28 21.37
N VAL A 599 -21.90 0.61 21.91
CA VAL A 599 -21.37 1.96 21.86
C VAL A 599 -20.42 2.04 20.68
N MET A 600 -20.79 2.85 19.68
CA MET A 600 -19.93 3.22 18.57
C MET A 600 -18.98 4.33 19.02
N HIS A 601 -17.69 4.10 18.78
CA HIS A 601 -16.63 5.09 18.96
C HIS A 601 -16.08 5.47 17.59
N LEU A 602 -16.17 6.74 17.24
CA LEU A 602 -15.47 7.33 16.10
C LEU A 602 -14.38 8.25 16.65
N VAL A 603 -13.13 7.86 16.43
CA VAL A 603 -11.97 8.52 17.03
C VAL A 603 -11.07 9.09 15.95
N CYS A 604 -10.74 10.39 16.05
CA CYS A 604 -9.74 11.02 15.19
C CYS A 604 -8.36 10.91 15.85
N ASP A 605 -7.38 10.30 15.20
CA ASP A 605 -6.07 10.08 15.82
C ASP A 605 -5.25 11.37 16.02
N SER A 606 -5.62 12.45 15.33
CA SER A 606 -4.78 13.65 15.19
C SER A 606 -5.23 14.84 16.03
N TYR A 607 -6.48 14.88 16.49
CA TYR A 607 -7.05 16.03 17.18
C TYR A 607 -7.80 15.57 18.43
N VAL A 608 -7.52 16.22 19.56
CA VAL A 608 -8.18 15.95 20.84
C VAL A 608 -9.55 16.64 20.86
N GLY A 609 -10.58 15.88 21.26
CA GLY A 609 -11.95 16.38 21.39
C GLY A 609 -12.76 16.34 20.09
N PHE A 610 -12.25 15.66 19.05
CA PHE A 610 -12.93 15.48 17.75
C PHE A 610 -13.62 14.11 17.66
N ASP A 611 -13.70 13.42 18.78
CA ASP A 611 -14.23 12.07 18.88
C ASP A 611 -15.74 12.11 19.07
N THR A 612 -16.43 11.12 18.50
CA THR A 612 -17.86 10.95 18.67
C THR A 612 -18.14 9.60 19.30
N GLN A 613 -18.95 9.60 20.36
CA GLN A 613 -19.43 8.40 21.02
C GLN A 613 -20.96 8.40 20.98
N MET A 614 -21.56 7.33 20.49
CA MET A 614 -23.02 7.18 20.46
C MET A 614 -23.46 5.73 20.59
N GLU A 615 -24.65 5.52 21.15
CA GLU A 615 -25.27 4.21 21.22
C GLU A 615 -25.91 3.86 19.87
N VAL A 616 -25.66 2.64 19.40
CA VAL A 616 -26.23 2.10 18.17
C VAL A 616 -26.78 0.71 18.45
N THR A 617 -27.98 0.42 17.94
CA THR A 617 -28.65 -0.87 18.15
C THR A 617 -28.65 -1.67 16.86
N LEU A 618 -28.01 -2.85 16.91
CA LEU A 618 -28.09 -3.85 15.87
C LEU A 618 -29.28 -4.76 16.16
N VAL A 619 -30.24 -4.83 15.24
CA VAL A 619 -31.40 -5.72 15.34
C VAL A 619 -31.17 -6.89 14.40
N VAL A 620 -31.01 -8.09 14.98
CA VAL A 620 -30.88 -9.34 14.23
C VAL A 620 -32.22 -10.06 14.31
N GLU A 621 -32.90 -10.19 13.18
CA GLU A 621 -34.20 -10.86 13.06
C GLU A 621 -34.01 -12.37 12.84
N GLU A 622 -35.02 -13.18 13.21
CA GLU A 622 -35.00 -14.61 12.91
C GLU A 622 -35.08 -14.84 11.39
N ALA A 623 -34.33 -15.82 10.88
CA ALA A 623 -34.29 -16.13 9.46
C ALA A 623 -35.67 -16.52 8.90
N SER A 624 -36.51 -17.18 9.70
CA SER A 624 -37.90 -17.54 9.37
C SER A 624 -38.78 -16.30 9.16
N LYS A 625 -38.66 -15.31 10.04
CA LYS A 625 -39.43 -14.05 9.99
C LYS A 625 -38.98 -13.18 8.81
N ALA A 626 -37.67 -13.14 8.54
CA ALA A 626 -37.14 -12.44 7.37
C ALA A 626 -37.64 -13.07 6.05
N ALA A 627 -37.67 -14.40 5.96
CA ALA A 627 -38.18 -15.11 4.79
C ALA A 627 -39.69 -14.91 4.56
N ALA A 628 -40.49 -14.90 5.63
CA ALA A 628 -41.93 -14.65 5.54
C ALA A 628 -42.24 -13.23 5.04
N MET A 629 -41.52 -12.22 5.54
CA MET A 629 -41.71 -10.82 5.12
C MET A 629 -41.20 -10.56 3.70
N ALA A 630 -40.14 -11.24 3.26
CA ALA A 630 -39.67 -11.17 1.88
C ALA A 630 -40.70 -11.75 0.90
N ALA A 631 -41.36 -12.86 1.27
CA ALA A 631 -42.41 -13.47 0.45
C ALA A 631 -43.67 -12.60 0.33
N GLU A 632 -44.02 -11.84 1.36
CA GLU A 632 -45.14 -10.87 1.31
C GLU A 632 -44.85 -9.68 0.37
N ASP A 633 -43.59 -9.21 0.33
CA ASP A 633 -43.17 -8.11 -0.55
C ASP A 633 -43.09 -8.54 -2.03
N GLU A 634 -42.68 -9.79 -2.34
CA GLU A 634 -42.68 -10.34 -3.72
C GLU A 634 -44.08 -10.52 -4.31
N ILE A 635 -45.12 -10.74 -3.47
CA ILE A 635 -46.52 -10.84 -3.91
C ILE A 635 -47.12 -9.47 -4.30
N SER A 636 -46.43 -8.36 -3.99
CA SER A 636 -46.91 -7.00 -4.25
C SER A 636 -46.62 -6.47 -5.66
N GLU A 637 -45.97 -7.25 -6.53
CA GLU A 637 -46.00 -6.95 -7.97
C GLU A 637 -47.46 -7.11 -8.44
N PRO A 638 -48.10 -6.07 -9.00
CA PRO A 638 -49.50 -6.15 -9.34
C PRO A 638 -49.71 -7.26 -10.36
N ASP A 639 -50.46 -8.30 -9.98
CA ASP A 639 -50.90 -9.36 -10.88
C ASP A 639 -51.35 -8.75 -12.21
N GLU A 640 -51.00 -9.40 -13.33
CA GLU A 640 -51.30 -8.94 -14.69
C GLU A 640 -52.79 -8.63 -14.93
N ASP A 641 -53.68 -9.18 -14.08
CA ASP A 641 -55.13 -8.97 -14.09
C ASP A 641 -55.61 -7.73 -13.31
N SER A 642 -54.73 -7.03 -12.59
CA SER A 642 -55.05 -5.76 -11.96
C SER A 642 -55.12 -4.62 -12.98
N LEU A 643 -55.97 -3.63 -12.72
CA LEU A 643 -56.16 -2.44 -13.58
C LEU A 643 -54.84 -1.67 -13.80
N ALA A 644 -53.91 -1.77 -12.84
CA ALA A 644 -52.55 -1.21 -12.93
C ALA A 644 -51.64 -2.01 -13.88
N GLY A 645 -51.69 -3.35 -13.85
CA GLY A 645 -50.98 -4.24 -14.77
C GLY A 645 -51.43 -4.04 -16.23
N GLN A 646 -52.74 -3.93 -16.46
CA GLN A 646 -53.31 -3.65 -17.78
C GLN A 646 -52.92 -2.26 -18.31
N MET A 647 -52.85 -1.25 -17.44
CA MET A 647 -52.43 0.10 -17.81
C MET A 647 -50.93 0.18 -18.15
N ASN A 648 -50.10 -0.67 -17.54
CA ASN A 648 -48.67 -0.74 -17.86
C ASN A 648 -48.43 -1.44 -19.21
N ALA A 649 -49.16 -2.53 -19.49
CA ALA A 649 -49.13 -3.22 -20.79
C ALA A 649 -49.64 -2.36 -21.96
N LEU A 650 -50.60 -1.47 -21.71
CA LEU A 650 -51.13 -0.52 -22.71
C LEU A 650 -50.16 0.65 -23.01
N LYS A 651 -49.18 0.91 -22.14
CA LYS A 651 -48.31 2.11 -22.23
C LYS A 651 -46.93 1.85 -22.84
N GLY A 652 -46.54 0.59 -23.06
CA GLY A 652 -45.28 0.23 -23.73
C GLY A 652 -45.32 -1.20 -24.29
N GLY A 653 -45.38 -1.34 -25.61
CA GLY A 653 -45.57 -2.63 -26.27
C GLY A 653 -44.39 -3.58 -26.19
N ALA A 654 -44.57 -4.69 -25.47
CA ALA A 654 -44.24 -6.09 -25.77
C ALA A 654 -44.19 -6.89 -24.45
N PRO A 655 -44.84 -8.06 -24.32
CA PRO A 655 -44.80 -8.83 -23.08
C PRO A 655 -43.41 -9.44 -22.84
N PRO A 656 -42.92 -9.51 -21.59
CA PRO A 656 -41.73 -10.28 -21.26
C PRO A 656 -41.97 -11.76 -21.56
N THR A 657 -40.91 -12.46 -21.97
CA THR A 657 -40.95 -13.89 -22.29
C THR A 657 -41.12 -14.71 -21.01
N ALA A 658 -42.10 -15.60 -21.01
CA ALA A 658 -42.42 -16.47 -19.89
C ALA A 658 -41.23 -17.34 -19.47
N LYS A 659 -40.83 -17.28 -18.19
CA LYS A 659 -40.05 -18.36 -17.55
C LYS A 659 -40.98 -19.55 -17.30
N PRO A 660 -40.54 -20.81 -17.49
CA PRO A 660 -41.41 -21.96 -17.30
C PRO A 660 -41.77 -22.13 -15.82
N ARG A 661 -43.08 -22.22 -15.56
CA ARG A 661 -43.66 -22.59 -14.26
C ARG A 661 -43.04 -23.89 -13.75
N ARG A 662 -42.37 -23.85 -12.59
CA ARG A 662 -42.10 -25.05 -11.79
C ARG A 662 -43.44 -25.49 -11.22
N LYS A 663 -43.90 -26.70 -11.56
CA LYS A 663 -45.14 -27.29 -11.03
C LYS A 663 -45.11 -27.26 -9.50
N GLN A 664 -46.05 -26.55 -8.89
CA GLN A 664 -46.51 -26.83 -7.54
C GLN A 664 -47.16 -28.21 -7.56
N VAL A 665 -46.60 -29.14 -6.79
CA VAL A 665 -47.34 -30.32 -6.34
C VAL A 665 -48.22 -29.83 -5.20
N VAL A 666 -49.52 -29.99 -5.40
CA VAL A 666 -50.55 -29.82 -4.38
C VAL A 666 -50.46 -31.04 -3.46
N GLU A 667 -50.27 -30.82 -2.16
CA GLU A 667 -50.73 -31.80 -1.17
C GLU A 667 -51.76 -31.12 -0.27
N GLU A 668 -53.00 -31.58 -0.45
CA GLU A 668 -54.10 -31.40 0.49
C GLU A 668 -53.90 -32.36 1.68
N SER A 669 -53.99 -31.76 2.87
CA SER A 669 -54.68 -32.26 4.07
C SER A 669 -55.36 -33.64 3.98
N ASP A 670 -54.94 -34.61 4.79
CA ASP A 670 -55.65 -35.02 6.02
C ASP A 670 -55.16 -36.38 6.55
N ASP A 671 -54.81 -36.35 7.83
CA ASP A 671 -55.16 -37.28 8.92
C ASP A 671 -54.91 -38.81 8.87
N GLU A 672 -54.56 -39.26 10.08
CA GLU A 672 -54.72 -40.60 10.68
C GLU A 672 -53.65 -41.69 10.44
N SER A 673 -52.86 -41.87 11.51
CA SER A 673 -52.54 -43.12 12.23
C SER A 673 -52.40 -44.46 11.48
N GLY A 674 -51.32 -45.18 11.78
CA GLY A 674 -51.31 -46.64 11.67
C GLY A 674 -49.94 -47.29 11.54
N THR A 675 -49.38 -47.68 12.69
CA THR A 675 -48.69 -48.97 12.98
C THR A 675 -47.69 -49.60 11.99
N ASP A 676 -46.50 -49.82 12.54
CA ASP A 676 -45.68 -51.04 12.55
C ASP A 676 -45.03 -51.63 11.30
N ASP A 677 -43.80 -52.10 11.60
CA ASP A 677 -43.04 -53.22 11.07
C ASP A 677 -42.12 -53.06 9.85
N ASP A 678 -40.84 -53.23 10.20
CA ASP A 678 -39.88 -54.18 9.64
C ASP A 678 -39.09 -53.89 8.36
N GLN A 679 -37.77 -53.92 8.62
CA GLN A 679 -36.72 -54.67 7.92
C GLN A 679 -36.34 -54.35 6.47
N ASP A 680 -35.04 -54.01 6.41
CA ASP A 680 -34.00 -54.65 5.61
C ASP A 680 -33.77 -54.23 4.14
N ASP A 681 -32.46 -53.95 3.97
CA ASP A 681 -31.57 -54.27 2.86
C ASP A 681 -31.44 -53.35 1.64
N ASP A 682 -30.17 -52.91 1.49
CA ASP A 682 -29.33 -52.88 0.30
C ASP A 682 -29.82 -52.03 -0.91
N ASP A 683 -28.99 -51.31 -1.68
CA ASP A 683 -27.58 -51.48 -1.99
C ASP A 683 -27.03 -50.29 -2.81
N THR A 684 -25.70 -50.19 -2.83
CA THR A 684 -24.83 -49.56 -3.84
C THR A 684 -24.87 -48.04 -4.09
N SER A 685 -23.76 -47.36 -3.82
CA SER A 685 -22.63 -47.35 -4.76
C SER A 685 -21.50 -46.42 -4.29
N ALA A 686 -20.31 -47.00 -4.25
CA ALA A 686 -19.04 -46.40 -3.88
C ALA A 686 -18.44 -45.55 -5.00
N THR A 687 -17.56 -44.58 -4.66
CA THR A 687 -16.15 -44.46 -5.13
C THR A 687 -15.57 -43.12 -4.65
N ASN A 688 -14.62 -43.15 -3.69
CA ASN A 688 -13.15 -43.22 -3.81
C ASN A 688 -12.47 -41.89 -4.18
N THR A 689 -11.60 -41.42 -3.29
CA THR A 689 -10.36 -40.69 -3.65
C THR A 689 -9.21 -41.22 -2.80
N ASP A 690 -8.20 -41.73 -3.52
CA ASP A 690 -6.99 -42.35 -3.00
C ASP A 690 -6.03 -41.35 -2.34
N THR A 691 -5.31 -41.86 -1.35
CA THR A 691 -4.10 -41.28 -0.77
C THR A 691 -2.98 -42.28 -1.06
N GLU A 692 -1.87 -41.87 -1.67
CA GLU A 692 -0.67 -42.71 -1.77
C GLU A 692 0.55 -41.96 -1.23
N ASP A 693 1.28 -42.65 -0.37
CA ASP A 693 2.59 -42.31 0.18
C ASP A 693 3.65 -43.28 -0.36
N GLU A 694 4.83 -42.72 -0.60
CA GLU A 694 6.19 -43.27 -0.57
C GLU A 694 6.57 -44.56 -1.33
N SER A 695 7.51 -44.37 -2.27
CA SER A 695 8.73 -45.20 -2.42
C SER A 695 9.90 -44.39 -2.95
#